data_AF-A0A520CU82-F1
#
_entry.id   AF-A0A520CU82-F1
#
_cell.length_a   1.000
_cell.length_b   1.000
_cell.length_c   1.000
_cell.angle_alpha   90.00
_cell.angle_beta   90.00
_cell.angle_gamma   90.00
#
_symmetry.space_group_name_H-M   'P 1'
#
loop_
_entity.id
_entity.type
_entity.pdbx_description
1 polymer ?
#
loop_
_entity_poly.entity_id
_entity_poly.type
_entity_poly.pdbx_seq_one_letter_code
_entity_poly.pdbx_strand_id
1 'polypeptide(L)'
;MNHYLLKSIILTIFCFLTISVVAQDDAQKKADKERYLRAEELLQKASKAIKNDELVEAEKLYNQSLKEYPITYGHFIGVKRMEIGDMRGANKVWDNLVDSLKAHPQVLFQTVTNIGGLVKYVYRPSGEYIKNIRLIKAGSNFYKGDIKIAHQEMLTLKQEGLLDGDGTNLATLAETSLQLSDYGNAQIAIEELKKFYAANKNKSLEMGYSTQVTPIYLDSKLALVKGDFTNAIKIAEMAKAADKSINKMWVARANLIIAEAEIGLGNVDKARSFVEQAKKSPIYSEKSPDINFIEGLISLAAKDYNKAIVDFSTNLAFKPGYLRPGYVYAQQITYTKKAEAYAALKDLVNAKKSYETALIYYPNYEPAVNGLAKLEGNQIVARKTDKTGPEIKILEPTNMRGLKVVAAGKDIMIKGIAADPSGLKSVIINGNAVYAKEEGDFWGSVMLKDGVNKILIVATDLAGNNTEQTFEVEKSTAAIATAPIAVTEKQGKNYAVFIASQNYDDITIPSLENPIADAIRLKLILKNNYNFSEDNIYTLFNPQRDDFKKKFLELKEALQPEDNLVIFYAGHGIWVDKEKKGYWLLTDAQRNDVNTWLPNKNVLDMIAELPSRHTLLITDACFSGSVFKTRSIGTDAPAAIKEMDNKISRVAITSGNDTEVPDVSVFMKYLVKALTENKEKYLTAQKMFITQIIEAVMTESKTEP
;
A
#
# COMPACT_ATOMS: atom_id res chain seq x y z
N MET A 1 -14.35 -6.28 17.81
CA MET A 1 -13.62 -5.99 19.07
C MET A 1 -13.72 -7.24 19.94
N ASN A 2 -12.79 -8.21 19.91
CA ASN A 2 -12.82 -9.31 20.90
C ASN A 2 -11.57 -10.22 20.93
N HIS A 3 -11.25 -10.62 22.15
CA HIS A 3 -10.43 -11.74 22.66
C HIS A 3 -8.92 -11.86 22.44
N TYR A 4 -8.29 -11.28 21.41
CA TYR A 4 -6.81 -11.33 21.30
C TYR A 4 -6.10 -10.16 21.98
N LEU A 5 -6.70 -8.95 21.99
CA LEU A 5 -6.20 -7.79 22.75
C LEU A 5 -6.16 -8.05 24.27
N LEU A 6 -7.00 -8.95 24.79
CA LEU A 6 -7.06 -9.26 26.22
C LEU A 6 -5.96 -10.24 26.66
N LYS A 7 -5.37 -11.01 25.73
CA LYS A 7 -4.26 -11.91 26.05
C LYS A 7 -2.90 -11.21 26.04
N SER A 8 -2.73 -10.11 25.31
CA SER A 8 -1.55 -9.24 25.46
C SER A 8 -1.60 -8.37 26.71
N ILE A 9 -2.77 -8.25 27.36
CA ILE A 9 -2.93 -7.54 28.64
C ILE A 9 -2.42 -8.37 29.85
N ILE A 10 -2.17 -9.68 29.68
CA ILE A 10 -1.85 -10.59 30.80
C ILE A 10 -0.40 -11.11 30.79
N LEU A 11 0.39 -10.88 29.73
CA LEU A 11 1.78 -11.34 29.65
C LEU A 11 2.80 -10.23 29.96
N THR A 12 2.59 -9.50 31.06
CA THR A 12 3.57 -8.52 31.58
C THR A 12 3.77 -8.66 33.09
N ILE A 13 3.67 -9.89 33.62
CA ILE A 13 3.86 -10.16 35.05
C ILE A 13 4.81 -11.37 35.23
N PHE A 14 5.84 -11.15 36.05
CA PHE A 14 6.95 -12.02 36.47
C PHE A 14 8.14 -12.07 35.52
N CYS A 15 9.40 -11.83 35.92
CA CYS A 15 10.05 -11.77 37.23
C CYS A 15 11.22 -10.75 37.17
N PHE A 16 11.98 -10.59 38.25
CA PHE A 16 13.38 -10.13 38.33
C PHE A 16 13.72 -8.91 39.19
N LEU A 17 14.86 -9.11 39.86
CA LEU A 17 15.38 -8.50 41.07
C LEU A 17 15.59 -6.99 40.97
N THR A 18 15.42 -6.35 42.12
CA THR A 18 15.76 -4.96 42.39
C THR A 18 17.28 -4.76 42.26
N ILE A 19 17.72 -4.11 41.19
CA ILE A 19 19.02 -3.45 41.15
C ILE A 19 18.75 -1.94 41.24
N SER A 20 18.90 -1.39 42.44
CA SER A 20 19.29 0.02 42.63
C SER A 20 20.83 0.01 42.62
N VAL A 21 21.57 0.98 42.09
CA VAL A 21 21.68 2.35 42.61
C VAL A 21 22.37 3.23 41.55
N VAL A 22 21.72 4.30 41.13
CA VAL A 22 22.37 5.63 41.11
C VAL A 22 21.73 6.37 42.28
N ALA A 23 22.54 6.89 43.21
CA ALA A 23 22.03 7.51 44.42
C ALA A 23 21.41 8.88 44.09
N GLN A 24 20.11 8.89 43.79
CA GLN A 24 19.31 10.13 43.78
C GLN A 24 18.94 10.50 45.22
N ASP A 25 19.07 11.78 45.56
CA ASP A 25 18.59 12.32 46.84
C ASP A 25 17.04 12.30 46.91
N ASP A 26 16.48 12.44 48.12
CA ASP A 26 15.04 12.32 48.34
C ASP A 26 14.23 13.47 47.72
N ALA A 27 14.85 14.63 47.47
CA ALA A 27 14.21 15.76 46.80
C ALA A 27 14.05 15.49 45.29
N GLN A 28 15.07 14.90 44.65
CA GLN A 28 15.04 14.47 43.27
C GLN A 28 13.99 13.38 43.04
N LYS A 29 13.92 12.37 43.92
CA LYS A 29 12.89 11.31 43.82
C LYS A 29 11.48 11.86 43.94
N LYS A 30 11.28 12.85 44.81
CA LYS A 30 9.97 13.52 44.97
C LYS A 30 9.59 14.30 43.70
N ALA A 31 10.51 15.10 43.17
CA ALA A 31 10.29 15.87 41.94
C ALA A 31 10.02 14.96 40.73
N ASP A 32 10.74 13.85 40.61
CA ASP A 32 10.57 12.88 39.53
C ASP A 32 9.20 12.21 39.59
N LYS A 33 8.75 11.84 40.80
CA LYS A 33 7.41 11.31 41.03
C LYS A 33 6.32 12.31 40.68
N GLU A 34 6.48 13.59 41.01
CA GLU A 34 5.51 14.63 40.65
C GLU A 34 5.41 14.81 39.12
N ARG A 35 6.56 14.79 38.42
CA ARG A 35 6.59 14.80 36.94
C ARG A 35 5.91 13.56 36.34
N TYR A 36 6.21 12.37 36.87
CA TYR A 36 5.56 11.12 36.45
C TYR A 36 4.04 11.22 36.58
N LEU A 37 3.52 11.71 37.72
CA LEU A 37 2.07 11.81 37.95
C LEU A 37 1.40 12.78 36.98
N ARG A 38 2.01 13.94 36.69
CA ARG A 38 1.49 14.88 35.69
C ARG A 38 1.47 14.27 34.29
N ALA A 39 2.54 13.57 33.92
CA ALA A 39 2.61 12.86 32.65
C ALA A 39 1.52 11.77 32.55
N GLU A 40 1.23 11.06 33.64
CA GLU A 40 0.22 9.99 33.68
C GLU A 40 -1.19 10.54 33.51
N GLU A 41 -1.50 11.68 34.16
CA GLU A 41 -2.77 12.38 34.00
C GLU A 41 -3.00 12.81 32.53
N LEU A 42 -1.97 13.35 31.88
CA LEU A 42 -2.02 13.72 30.46
C LEU A 42 -2.25 12.50 29.56
N LEU A 43 -1.62 11.36 29.86
CA LEU A 43 -1.80 10.12 29.08
C LEU A 43 -3.20 9.51 29.27
N GLN A 44 -3.79 9.64 30.45
CA GLN A 44 -5.19 9.24 30.69
C GLN A 44 -6.16 10.11 29.89
N LYS A 45 -5.92 11.42 29.83
CA LYS A 45 -6.68 12.34 28.96
C LYS A 45 -6.51 11.95 27.50
N ALA A 46 -5.29 11.66 27.05
CA ALA A 46 -5.02 11.20 25.68
C ALA A 46 -5.78 9.89 25.36
N SER A 47 -5.79 8.94 26.30
CA SER A 47 -6.52 7.68 26.15
C SER A 47 -8.05 7.87 26.06
N LYS A 48 -8.58 8.89 26.76
CA LYS A 48 -9.99 9.27 26.65
C LYS A 48 -10.29 9.91 25.29
N ALA A 49 -9.44 10.80 24.82
CA ALA A 49 -9.56 11.41 23.49
C ALA A 49 -9.55 10.34 22.38
N ILE A 50 -8.69 9.31 22.46
CA ILE A 50 -8.70 8.17 21.52
C ILE A 50 -10.05 7.44 21.53
N LYS A 51 -10.66 7.23 22.69
CA LYS A 51 -11.99 6.58 22.79
C LYS A 51 -13.11 7.42 22.19
N ASN A 52 -12.91 8.72 22.08
CA ASN A 52 -13.84 9.66 21.46
C ASN A 52 -13.51 9.92 19.97
N ASP A 53 -12.58 9.17 19.37
CA ASP A 53 -12.06 9.38 18.01
C ASP A 53 -11.39 10.77 17.80
N GLU A 54 -10.91 11.40 18.89
CA GLU A 54 -10.23 12.71 18.91
C GLU A 54 -8.69 12.54 18.82
N LEU A 55 -8.20 11.98 17.70
CA LEU A 55 -6.79 11.58 17.59
C LEU A 55 -5.79 12.75 17.69
N VAL A 56 -6.13 13.92 17.16
CA VAL A 56 -5.26 15.12 17.21
C VAL A 56 -5.05 15.58 18.65
N GLU A 57 -6.14 15.66 19.42
CA GLU A 57 -6.07 16.01 20.84
C GLU A 57 -5.33 14.93 21.64
N ALA A 58 -5.55 13.66 21.32
CA ALA A 58 -4.80 12.57 21.94
C ALA A 58 -3.29 12.68 21.71
N GLU A 59 -2.85 13.00 20.50
CA GLU A 59 -1.44 13.21 20.18
C GLU A 59 -0.86 14.43 20.90
N LYS A 60 -1.61 15.54 20.93
CA LYS A 60 -1.18 16.75 21.65
C LYS A 60 -0.96 16.46 23.14
N LEU A 61 -1.93 15.81 23.79
CA LEU A 61 -1.84 15.40 25.19
C LEU A 61 -0.70 14.41 25.43
N TYR A 62 -0.45 13.51 24.48
CA TYR A 62 0.69 12.60 24.55
C TYR A 62 2.04 13.31 24.45
N ASN A 63 2.18 14.22 23.49
CA ASN A 63 3.41 15.00 23.34
C ASN A 63 3.67 15.88 24.57
N GLN A 64 2.61 16.39 25.21
CA GLN A 64 2.72 17.06 26.51
C GLN A 64 3.14 16.09 27.62
N SER A 65 2.57 14.90 27.67
CA SER A 65 2.97 13.84 28.61
C SER A 65 4.46 13.50 28.48
N LEU A 66 4.94 13.31 27.25
CA LEU A 66 6.34 12.98 26.96
C LEU A 66 7.32 14.08 27.39
N LYS A 67 6.91 15.35 27.32
CA LYS A 67 7.71 16.50 27.80
C LYS A 67 7.80 16.52 29.32
N GLU A 68 6.76 16.09 30.03
CA GLU A 68 6.76 15.99 31.49
C GLU A 68 7.62 14.81 31.96
N TYR A 69 7.37 13.60 31.44
CA TYR A 69 8.06 12.37 31.82
C TYR A 69 7.89 11.25 30.77
N PRO A 70 8.92 10.42 30.50
CA PRO A 70 8.78 9.27 29.59
C PRO A 70 7.92 8.17 30.22
N ILE A 71 6.66 8.05 29.77
CA ILE A 71 5.75 6.97 30.20
C ILE A 71 5.72 5.84 29.17
N THR A 72 6.03 4.63 29.62
CA THR A 72 6.25 3.43 28.79
C THR A 72 4.97 2.92 28.12
N TYR A 73 3.79 3.19 28.69
CA TYR A 73 2.50 2.90 28.06
C TYR A 73 2.15 3.84 26.90
N GLY A 74 2.96 4.87 26.63
CA GLY A 74 2.80 5.77 25.48
C GLY A 74 2.79 5.08 24.11
N HIS A 75 3.39 3.90 24.01
CA HIS A 75 3.47 3.13 22.76
C HIS A 75 2.08 2.76 22.19
N PHE A 76 1.02 2.71 22.99
CA PHE A 76 -0.34 2.41 22.54
C PHE A 76 -0.88 3.42 21.53
N ILE A 77 -0.38 4.65 21.55
CA ILE A 77 -0.76 5.68 20.59
C ILE A 77 -0.21 5.35 19.21
N GLY A 78 1.02 4.83 19.15
CA GLY A 78 1.58 4.29 17.91
C GLY A 78 0.76 3.11 17.39
N VAL A 79 0.32 2.21 18.26
CA VAL A 79 -0.57 1.09 17.88
C VAL A 79 -1.89 1.61 17.29
N LYS A 80 -2.49 2.64 17.89
CA LYS A 80 -3.73 3.25 17.39
C LYS A 80 -3.56 3.92 16.03
N ARG A 81 -2.43 4.59 15.81
CA ARG A 81 -2.06 5.14 14.49
C ARG A 81 -1.93 4.04 13.43
N MET A 82 -1.24 2.96 13.75
CA MET A 82 -1.16 1.79 12.87
C MET A 82 -2.54 1.20 12.52
N GLU A 83 -3.45 1.13 13.50
CA GLU A 83 -4.81 0.60 13.30
C GLU A 83 -5.63 1.43 12.29
N ILE A 84 -5.45 2.76 12.27
CA ILE A 84 -6.11 3.64 11.30
C ILE A 84 -5.35 3.78 9.97
N GLY A 85 -4.18 3.13 9.85
CA GLY A 85 -3.35 3.14 8.64
C GLY A 85 -2.22 4.17 8.62
N ASP A 86 -2.02 4.94 9.70
CA ASP A 86 -0.89 5.88 9.84
C ASP A 86 0.37 5.17 10.37
N MET A 87 1.00 4.34 9.54
CA MET A 87 2.20 3.61 9.94
C MET A 87 3.40 4.52 10.23
N ARG A 88 3.54 5.62 9.49
CA ARG A 88 4.65 6.54 9.71
C ARG A 88 4.49 7.33 11.00
N GLY A 89 3.29 7.84 11.28
CA GLY A 89 3.02 8.47 12.57
C GLY A 89 3.16 7.48 13.73
N ALA A 90 2.80 6.21 13.53
CA ALA A 90 3.08 5.16 14.52
C ALA A 90 4.58 5.02 14.79
N ASN A 91 5.40 4.92 13.73
CA ASN A 91 6.86 4.85 13.82
C ASN A 91 7.43 6.07 14.56
N LYS A 92 6.98 7.29 14.22
CA LYS A 92 7.42 8.52 14.88
C LYS A 92 7.09 8.56 16.37
N VAL A 93 5.90 8.08 16.77
CA VAL A 93 5.51 7.96 18.18
C VAL A 93 6.46 7.02 18.92
N TRP A 94 6.78 5.86 18.35
CA TRP A 94 7.70 4.90 18.96
C TRP A 94 9.13 5.43 19.01
N ASP A 95 9.60 6.12 17.98
CA ASP A 95 10.93 6.74 17.92
C ASP A 95 11.09 7.82 18.98
N ASN A 96 10.14 8.75 19.07
CA ASN A 96 10.16 9.80 20.10
C ASN A 96 10.16 9.22 21.52
N LEU A 97 9.42 8.12 21.75
CA LEU A 97 9.41 7.45 23.05
C LEU A 97 10.75 6.77 23.35
N VAL A 98 11.35 6.10 22.36
CA VAL A 98 12.68 5.49 22.50
C VAL A 98 13.74 6.56 22.80
N ASP A 99 13.73 7.68 22.07
CA ASP A 99 14.69 8.78 22.28
C ASP A 99 14.54 9.39 23.67
N SER A 100 13.30 9.61 24.11
CA SER A 100 13.03 10.09 25.47
C SER A 100 13.50 9.10 26.53
N LEU A 101 13.29 7.79 26.33
CA LEU A 101 13.77 6.74 27.24
C LEU A 101 15.30 6.61 27.25
N LYS A 102 15.98 6.80 26.12
CA LYS A 102 17.44 6.80 26.03
C LYS A 102 18.06 7.94 26.84
N ALA A 103 17.39 9.09 26.91
CA ALA A 103 17.79 10.20 27.77
C ALA A 103 17.58 9.94 29.28
N HIS A 104 16.86 8.88 29.66
CA HIS A 104 16.55 8.52 31.05
C HIS A 104 16.98 7.07 31.35
N PRO A 105 18.21 6.81 31.83
CA PRO A 105 18.71 5.45 32.06
C PRO A 105 17.85 4.59 32.99
N GLN A 106 17.12 5.24 33.90
CA GLN A 106 16.09 4.62 34.73
C GLN A 106 14.83 5.48 34.70
N VAL A 107 13.67 4.82 34.74
CA VAL A 107 12.35 5.48 34.78
C VAL A 107 11.50 4.92 35.90
N LEU A 108 10.67 5.79 36.47
CA LEU A 108 9.72 5.45 37.51
C LEU A 108 8.60 4.58 36.94
N PHE A 109 8.24 3.52 37.65
CA PHE A 109 7.15 2.62 37.27
C PHE A 109 6.20 2.40 38.44
N GLN A 110 4.89 2.55 38.18
CA GLN A 110 3.84 2.28 39.16
C GLN A 110 3.57 0.78 39.26
N THR A 111 3.66 0.20 40.46
CA THR A 111 3.32 -1.20 40.75
C THR A 111 2.31 -1.28 41.89
N VAL A 112 1.36 -2.20 41.78
CA VAL A 112 0.38 -2.49 42.84
C VAL A 112 0.86 -3.72 43.61
N THR A 113 0.94 -3.64 44.94
CA THR A 113 1.29 -4.82 45.76
C THR A 113 0.06 -5.65 46.09
N ASN A 114 0.18 -6.98 46.02
CA ASN A 114 -0.90 -7.94 46.34
C ASN A 114 -1.41 -7.88 47.79
N ILE A 115 -0.75 -7.12 48.66
CA ILE A 115 -1.16 -6.91 50.06
C ILE A 115 -1.67 -5.47 50.18
N GLY A 116 -2.99 -5.31 50.27
CA GLY A 116 -3.65 -4.03 50.62
C GLY A 116 -3.79 -2.99 49.51
N GLY A 117 -3.45 -3.27 48.25
CA GLY A 117 -3.64 -2.34 47.13
C GLY A 117 -2.75 -1.09 47.18
N LEU A 118 -1.70 -1.09 48.00
CA LEU A 118 -0.75 0.02 48.11
C LEU A 118 0.01 0.21 46.78
N VAL A 119 -0.06 1.43 46.26
CA VAL A 119 0.65 1.86 45.05
C VAL A 119 2.09 2.20 45.42
N LYS A 120 3.06 1.49 44.84
CA LYS A 120 4.50 1.79 44.95
C LYS A 120 5.05 2.29 43.62
N TYR A 121 6.07 3.14 43.72
CA TYR A 121 6.82 3.67 42.58
C TYR A 121 8.24 3.14 42.66
N VAL A 122 8.70 2.46 41.61
CA VAL A 122 10.00 1.79 41.58
C VAL A 122 10.73 2.19 40.31
N TYR A 123 12.01 2.56 40.43
CA TYR A 123 12.87 2.82 39.27
C TYR A 123 13.23 1.52 38.56
N ARG A 124 13.15 1.53 37.24
CA ARG A 124 13.48 0.41 36.36
C ARG A 124 14.40 0.88 35.24
N PRO A 125 15.38 0.07 34.80
CA PRO A 125 16.21 0.40 33.65
C PRO A 125 15.36 0.66 32.40
N SER A 126 15.66 1.73 31.67
CA SER A 126 14.90 2.07 30.46
C SER A 126 15.13 1.10 29.29
N GLY A 127 16.25 0.38 29.29
CA GLY A 127 16.63 -0.57 28.24
C GLY A 127 15.59 -1.65 27.94
N GLU A 128 14.94 -2.21 28.96
CA GLU A 128 13.86 -3.20 28.79
C GLU A 128 12.63 -2.60 28.08
N TYR A 129 12.31 -1.34 28.36
CA TYR A 129 11.20 -0.66 27.69
C TYR A 129 11.56 -0.29 26.24
N ILE A 130 12.78 0.19 26.00
CA ILE A 130 13.30 0.44 24.66
C ILE A 130 13.22 -0.84 23.82
N LYS A 131 13.69 -1.97 24.38
CA LYS A 131 13.59 -3.29 23.74
C LYS A 131 12.15 -3.60 23.32
N ASN A 132 11.20 -3.50 24.25
CA ASN A 132 9.79 -3.80 23.97
C ASN A 132 9.18 -2.89 22.90
N ILE A 133 9.47 -1.58 22.94
CA ILE A 133 8.95 -0.62 21.95
C ILE A 133 9.51 -0.91 20.56
N ARG A 134 10.83 -1.18 20.45
CA ARG A 134 11.44 -1.56 19.17
C ARG A 134 10.89 -2.87 18.64
N LEU A 135 10.64 -3.87 19.49
CA LEU A 135 10.01 -5.13 19.08
C LEU A 135 8.57 -4.93 18.57
N ILE A 136 7.79 -4.07 19.24
CA ILE A 136 6.45 -3.68 18.77
C ILE A 136 6.56 -3.01 17.40
N LYS A 137 7.45 -2.03 17.24
CA LYS A 137 7.70 -1.36 15.95
C LYS A 137 8.11 -2.36 14.87
N ALA A 138 9.06 -3.25 15.16
CA ALA A 138 9.54 -4.26 14.23
C ALA A 138 8.41 -5.20 13.79
N GLY A 139 7.66 -5.75 14.74
CA GLY A 139 6.53 -6.65 14.47
C GLY A 139 5.39 -5.97 13.70
N SER A 140 5.07 -4.72 14.04
CA SER A 140 4.06 -3.90 13.35
C SER A 140 4.44 -3.61 11.91
N ASN A 141 5.69 -3.22 11.64
CA ASN A 141 6.16 -2.96 10.28
C ASN A 141 6.24 -4.26 9.46
N PHE A 142 6.74 -5.35 10.06
CA PHE A 142 6.74 -6.67 9.42
C PHE A 142 5.32 -7.09 9.02
N TYR A 143 4.36 -6.95 9.94
CA TYR A 143 2.95 -7.29 9.69
C TYR A 143 2.32 -6.44 8.56
N LYS A 144 2.71 -5.17 8.45
CA LYS A 144 2.23 -4.26 7.40
C LYS A 144 3.00 -4.37 6.08
N GLY A 145 4.01 -5.23 6.01
CA GLY A 145 4.82 -5.45 4.82
C GLY A 145 6.04 -4.52 4.68
N ASP A 146 6.31 -3.65 5.65
CA ASP A 146 7.52 -2.83 5.69
C ASP A 146 8.68 -3.60 6.34
N ILE A 147 9.18 -4.59 5.61
CA ILE A 147 10.23 -5.50 6.06
C ILE A 147 11.55 -4.75 6.29
N LYS A 148 11.79 -3.63 5.58
CA LYS A 148 13.00 -2.82 5.73
C LYS A 148 13.08 -2.19 7.11
N ILE A 149 12.00 -1.52 7.55
CA ILE A 149 11.96 -0.94 8.91
C ILE A 149 12.04 -2.06 9.95
N ALA A 150 11.30 -3.15 9.75
CA ALA A 150 11.36 -4.29 10.67
C ALA A 150 12.78 -4.82 10.83
N HIS A 151 13.48 -5.07 9.72
CA HIS A 151 14.86 -5.54 9.73
C HIS A 151 15.81 -4.58 10.43
N GLN A 152 15.70 -3.27 10.15
CA GLN A 152 16.55 -2.25 10.76
C GLN A 152 16.40 -2.19 12.29
N GLU A 153 15.18 -2.30 12.80
CA GLU A 153 14.93 -2.36 14.25
C GLU A 153 15.54 -3.62 14.87
N MET A 154 15.43 -4.77 14.20
CA MET A 154 16.03 -6.03 14.66
C MET A 154 17.56 -5.98 14.69
N LEU A 155 18.19 -5.37 13.67
CA LEU A 155 19.63 -5.13 13.65
C LEU A 155 20.06 -4.18 14.76
N THR A 156 19.29 -3.11 14.98
CA THR A 156 19.59 -2.13 16.04
C THR A 156 19.52 -2.78 17.42
N LEU A 157 18.48 -3.58 17.69
CA LEU A 157 18.36 -4.38 18.91
C LEU A 157 19.55 -5.32 19.12
N LYS A 158 20.04 -5.95 18.04
CA LYS A 158 21.22 -6.82 18.09
C LYS A 158 22.48 -6.02 18.43
N GLN A 159 22.71 -4.89 17.76
CA GLN A 159 23.86 -4.02 17.98
C GLN A 159 23.87 -3.43 19.41
N GLU A 160 22.70 -3.11 19.95
CA GLU A 160 22.52 -2.60 21.32
C GLU A 160 22.58 -3.71 22.39
N GLY A 161 22.75 -4.98 22.03
CA GLY A 161 22.76 -6.11 22.97
C GLY A 161 21.40 -6.40 23.63
N LEU A 162 20.32 -5.89 23.05
CA LEU A 162 18.95 -6.01 23.58
C LEU A 162 18.17 -7.18 22.97
N LEU A 163 18.70 -7.80 21.91
CA LEU A 163 18.05 -8.92 21.23
C LEU A 163 18.21 -10.26 21.97
N ASP A 164 19.05 -10.31 23.00
CA ASP A 164 19.43 -11.54 23.69
C ASP A 164 18.25 -12.22 24.41
N GLY A 165 18.32 -13.55 24.48
CA GLY A 165 17.46 -14.37 25.35
C GLY A 165 16.08 -14.75 24.80
N ASP A 166 15.77 -14.47 23.53
CA ASP A 166 14.49 -14.87 22.92
C ASP A 166 14.68 -15.42 21.50
N GLY A 167 14.42 -16.72 21.32
CA GLY A 167 14.51 -17.39 20.02
C GLY A 167 13.52 -16.87 18.98
N THR A 168 12.40 -16.26 19.38
CA THR A 168 11.44 -15.66 18.44
C THR A 168 12.02 -14.42 17.77
N ASN A 169 12.77 -13.62 18.53
CA ASN A 169 13.39 -12.40 18.04
C ASN A 169 14.54 -12.73 17.08
N LEU A 170 15.39 -13.70 17.44
CA LEU A 170 16.44 -14.20 16.55
C LEU A 170 15.87 -14.81 15.25
N ALA A 171 14.78 -15.56 15.33
CA ALA A 171 14.09 -16.06 14.14
C ALA A 171 13.54 -14.94 13.25
N THR A 172 12.97 -13.89 13.86
CA THR A 172 12.48 -12.71 13.13
C THR A 172 13.63 -11.95 12.44
N LEU A 173 14.78 -11.80 13.10
CA LEU A 173 15.96 -11.21 12.47
C LEU A 173 16.43 -12.05 11.28
N ALA A 174 16.54 -13.38 11.44
CA ALA A 174 16.92 -14.26 10.34
C ALA A 174 15.95 -14.15 9.15
N GLU A 175 14.65 -14.18 9.41
CA GLU A 175 13.61 -14.12 8.39
C GLU A 175 13.64 -12.80 7.61
N THR A 176 13.70 -11.66 8.32
CA THR A 176 13.80 -10.34 7.67
C THR A 176 15.09 -10.18 6.87
N SER A 177 16.21 -10.71 7.39
CA SER A 177 17.51 -10.70 6.69
C SER A 177 17.45 -11.49 5.38
N LEU A 178 16.85 -12.69 5.40
CA LEU A 178 16.69 -13.53 4.21
C LEU A 178 15.88 -12.83 3.11
N GLN A 179 14.78 -12.17 3.48
CA GLN A 179 13.91 -11.47 2.53
C GLN A 179 14.54 -10.21 1.91
N LEU A 180 15.51 -9.61 2.60
CA LEU A 180 16.27 -8.45 2.11
C LEU A 180 17.63 -8.84 1.52
N SER A 181 17.90 -10.14 1.35
CA SER A 181 19.16 -10.65 0.83
C SER A 181 20.40 -10.34 1.70
N ASP A 182 20.21 -10.03 2.99
CA ASP A 182 21.28 -9.90 3.97
C ASP A 182 21.66 -11.28 4.53
N TYR A 183 22.27 -12.10 3.67
CA TYR A 183 22.58 -13.50 4.01
C TYR A 183 23.62 -13.63 5.13
N GLY A 184 24.46 -12.60 5.34
CA GLY A 184 25.44 -12.56 6.42
C GLY A 184 24.76 -12.47 7.78
N ASN A 185 23.88 -11.48 7.98
CA ASN A 185 23.11 -11.36 9.21
C ASN A 185 22.11 -12.50 9.40
N ALA A 186 21.54 -13.02 8.30
CA ALA A 186 20.69 -14.22 8.36
C ALA A 186 21.44 -15.40 8.99
N GLN A 187 22.64 -15.70 8.49
CA GLN A 187 23.46 -16.81 8.99
C GLN A 187 23.85 -16.61 10.45
N ILE A 188 24.28 -15.41 10.84
CA ILE A 188 24.62 -15.09 12.24
C ILE A 188 23.42 -15.32 13.16
N ALA A 189 22.24 -14.80 12.79
CA ALA A 189 21.03 -14.95 13.58
C ALA A 189 20.58 -16.41 13.72
N ILE A 190 20.71 -17.22 12.65
CA ILE A 190 20.39 -18.65 12.67
C ILE A 190 21.34 -19.41 13.61
N GLU A 191 22.64 -19.13 13.58
CA GLU A 191 23.62 -19.79 14.46
C GLU A 191 23.40 -19.44 15.93
N GLU A 192 23.07 -18.19 16.23
CA GLU A 192 22.68 -17.79 17.59
C GLU A 192 21.37 -18.44 18.04
N LEU A 193 20.40 -18.58 17.14
CA LEU A 193 19.15 -19.27 17.41
C LEU A 193 19.39 -20.76 17.76
N LYS A 194 20.30 -21.42 17.04
CA LYS A 194 20.73 -22.80 17.36
C LYS A 194 21.33 -22.89 18.76
N LYS A 195 22.24 -21.97 19.10
CA LYS A 195 22.85 -21.89 20.44
C LYS A 195 21.80 -21.66 21.53
N PHE A 196 20.87 -20.75 21.29
CA PHE A 196 19.77 -20.44 22.21
C PHE A 196 18.94 -21.70 22.51
N TYR A 197 18.49 -22.44 21.49
CA TYR A 197 17.68 -23.64 21.71
C TYR A 197 18.48 -24.82 22.26
N ALA A 198 19.77 -24.93 21.93
CA ALA A 198 20.64 -25.92 22.55
C ALA A 198 20.77 -25.69 24.07
N ALA A 199 20.89 -24.43 24.50
CA ALA A 199 20.97 -24.06 25.91
C ALA A 199 19.62 -24.20 26.66
N ASN A 200 18.48 -24.09 25.98
CA ASN A 200 17.14 -24.07 26.59
C ASN A 200 16.31 -25.35 26.35
N LYS A 201 16.96 -26.46 26.01
CA LYS A 201 16.35 -27.71 25.54
C LYS A 201 15.20 -28.26 26.41
N ASN A 202 15.25 -28.07 27.74
CA ASN A 202 14.24 -28.56 28.67
C ASN A 202 13.02 -27.62 28.79
N LYS A 203 13.25 -26.30 28.80
CA LYS A 203 12.20 -25.28 28.88
C LYS A 203 11.35 -25.24 27.61
N SER A 204 11.96 -25.59 26.48
CA SER A 204 11.35 -25.58 25.17
C SER A 204 10.37 -26.75 24.93
N LEU A 205 10.50 -27.84 25.70
CA LEU A 205 9.55 -28.95 25.75
C LEU A 205 8.29 -28.61 26.56
N GLU A 206 8.42 -27.85 27.66
CA GLU A 206 7.31 -27.45 28.54
C GLU A 206 6.39 -26.41 27.89
N MET A 207 6.92 -25.54 27.02
CA MET A 207 6.13 -24.48 26.37
C MET A 207 5.36 -24.94 25.12
N GLY A 208 5.41 -26.23 24.75
CA GLY A 208 4.60 -26.80 23.66
C GLY A 208 4.96 -26.32 22.24
N TYR A 209 6.00 -25.52 22.06
CA TYR A 209 6.49 -25.06 20.77
C TYR A 209 7.53 -26.07 20.22
N SER A 210 7.43 -26.44 18.94
CA SER A 210 8.45 -27.24 18.22
C SER A 210 9.69 -26.38 17.89
N THR A 211 10.21 -25.71 18.91
CA THR A 211 11.30 -24.75 18.97
C THR A 211 12.59 -25.18 18.27
N GLN A 212 12.89 -26.47 18.22
CA GLN A 212 14.09 -27.00 17.55
C GLN A 212 13.97 -27.05 16.02
N VAL A 213 12.76 -26.94 15.46
CA VAL A 213 12.54 -27.03 14.01
C VAL A 213 12.80 -25.69 13.32
N THR A 214 12.57 -24.57 14.02
CA THR A 214 12.73 -23.21 13.46
C THR A 214 14.13 -22.95 12.88
N PRO A 215 15.24 -23.26 13.56
CA PRO A 215 16.58 -23.05 12.99
C PRO A 215 16.82 -23.91 11.75
N ILE A 216 16.37 -25.17 11.76
CA ILE A 216 16.53 -26.10 10.62
C ILE A 216 15.76 -25.59 9.41
N TYR A 217 14.53 -25.09 9.63
CA TYR A 217 13.74 -24.47 8.58
C TYR A 217 14.38 -23.19 8.02
N LEU A 218 15.00 -22.37 8.86
CA LEU A 218 15.70 -21.17 8.40
C LEU A 218 17.00 -21.50 7.65
N ASP A 219 17.70 -22.57 8.05
CA ASP A 219 18.85 -23.11 7.30
C ASP A 219 18.43 -23.58 5.89
N SER A 220 17.31 -24.28 5.77
CA SER A 220 16.84 -24.74 4.45
C SER A 220 16.48 -23.56 3.55
N LYS A 221 15.88 -22.50 4.11
CA LYS A 221 15.67 -21.22 3.40
C LYS A 221 16.98 -20.55 2.99
N LEU A 222 17.97 -20.50 3.87
CA LEU A 222 19.28 -19.91 3.56
C LEU A 222 19.98 -20.66 2.42
N ALA A 223 19.91 -22.00 2.41
CA ALA A 223 20.41 -22.81 1.31
C ALA A 223 19.65 -22.54 0.01
N LEU A 224 18.32 -22.46 0.07
CA LEU A 224 17.44 -22.17 -1.06
C LEU A 224 17.79 -20.83 -1.73
N VAL A 225 17.87 -19.73 -0.96
CA VAL A 225 18.15 -18.39 -1.52
C VAL A 225 19.58 -18.25 -2.05
N LYS A 226 20.52 -19.09 -1.58
CA LYS A 226 21.89 -19.20 -2.12
C LYS A 226 21.98 -20.08 -3.38
N GLY A 227 20.88 -20.69 -3.81
CA GLY A 227 20.83 -21.59 -4.97
C GLY A 227 21.34 -23.01 -4.71
N ASP A 228 21.57 -23.40 -3.46
CA ASP A 228 21.96 -24.77 -3.08
C ASP A 228 20.71 -25.64 -2.87
N PHE A 229 20.01 -25.91 -3.98
CA PHE A 229 18.68 -26.55 -3.97
C PHE A 229 18.70 -27.96 -3.38
N THR A 230 19.71 -28.78 -3.70
CA THR A 230 19.80 -30.15 -3.18
C THR A 230 19.96 -30.17 -1.66
N ASN A 231 20.78 -29.28 -1.12
CA ASN A 231 20.96 -29.17 0.32
C ASN A 231 19.72 -28.55 1.00
N ALA A 232 19.07 -27.57 0.37
CA ALA A 232 17.81 -27.00 0.85
C ALA A 232 16.74 -28.09 1.04
N ILE A 233 16.58 -28.99 0.07
CA ILE A 233 15.67 -30.14 0.16
C ILE A 233 16.04 -31.05 1.33
N LYS A 234 17.32 -31.43 1.43
CA LYS A 234 17.83 -32.29 2.50
C LYS A 234 17.51 -31.71 3.89
N ILE A 235 17.79 -30.43 4.10
CA ILE A 235 17.55 -29.76 5.39
C ILE A 235 16.04 -29.61 5.64
N ALA A 236 15.24 -29.31 4.62
CA ALA A 236 13.78 -29.23 4.76
C ALA A 236 13.15 -30.59 5.15
N GLU A 237 13.65 -31.71 4.62
CA GLU A 237 13.23 -33.04 5.06
C GLU A 237 13.61 -33.33 6.52
N MET A 238 14.76 -32.83 6.99
CA MET A 238 15.10 -32.89 8.42
C MET A 238 14.11 -32.09 9.27
N ALA A 239 13.68 -30.91 8.81
CA ALA A 239 12.66 -30.12 9.49
C ALA A 239 11.31 -30.85 9.57
N LYS A 240 10.90 -31.55 8.49
CA LYS A 240 9.69 -32.40 8.46
C LYS A 240 9.77 -33.51 9.49
N ALA A 241 10.89 -34.23 9.54
CA ALA A 241 11.09 -35.33 10.48
C ALA A 241 11.10 -34.86 11.95
N ALA A 242 11.57 -33.63 12.20
CA ALA A 242 11.61 -33.04 13.54
C ALA A 242 10.26 -32.44 14.02
N ASP A 243 9.26 -32.33 13.13
CA ASP A 243 7.99 -31.66 13.45
C ASP A 243 7.05 -32.49 14.33
N LYS A 244 6.89 -32.04 15.58
CA LYS A 244 5.96 -32.57 16.58
C LYS A 244 4.74 -31.65 16.84
N SER A 245 4.54 -30.60 16.05
CA SER A 245 3.46 -29.62 16.22
C SER A 245 2.07 -30.22 15.94
N ILE A 246 1.05 -29.70 16.65
CA ILE A 246 -0.34 -30.20 16.61
C ILE A 246 -0.96 -30.15 15.20
N ASN A 247 -0.56 -29.21 14.35
CA ASN A 247 -1.10 -29.03 12.99
C ASN A 247 -0.12 -29.41 11.87
N LYS A 248 0.99 -30.08 12.22
CA LYS A 248 2.10 -30.38 11.28
C LYS A 248 2.51 -29.14 10.48
N MET A 249 2.61 -28.02 11.20
CA MET A 249 2.80 -26.70 10.61
C MET A 249 4.15 -26.61 9.88
N TRP A 250 5.20 -27.17 10.47
CA TRP A 250 6.53 -27.15 9.86
C TRP A 250 6.65 -28.14 8.72
N VAL A 251 5.91 -29.26 8.73
CA VAL A 251 5.82 -30.14 7.57
C VAL A 251 5.29 -29.37 6.36
N ALA A 252 4.19 -28.64 6.54
CA ALA A 252 3.59 -27.87 5.45
C ALA A 252 4.53 -26.78 4.93
N ARG A 253 5.18 -26.02 5.82
CA ARG A 253 6.18 -25.01 5.45
C ARG A 253 7.40 -25.59 4.75
N ALA A 254 7.93 -26.72 5.23
CA ALA A 254 9.06 -27.39 4.62
C ALA A 254 8.73 -27.95 3.23
N ASN A 255 7.51 -28.45 3.02
CA ASN A 255 7.06 -28.86 1.68
C ASN A 255 7.10 -27.70 0.68
N LEU A 256 6.78 -26.47 1.11
CA LEU A 256 6.90 -25.29 0.24
C LEU A 256 8.36 -24.95 -0.11
N ILE A 257 9.30 -25.10 0.84
CA ILE A 257 10.74 -24.95 0.57
C ILE A 257 11.23 -26.01 -0.42
N ILE A 258 10.79 -27.26 -0.25
CA ILE A 258 11.13 -28.35 -1.19
C ILE A 258 10.55 -28.05 -2.57
N ALA A 259 9.31 -27.57 -2.65
CA ALA A 259 8.70 -27.20 -3.92
C ALA A 259 9.52 -26.13 -4.64
N GLU A 260 9.92 -25.07 -3.95
CA GLU A 260 10.75 -24.01 -4.55
C GLU A 260 12.13 -24.51 -4.98
N ALA A 261 12.78 -25.37 -4.19
CA ALA A 261 14.04 -25.99 -4.56
C ALA A 261 13.91 -26.92 -5.78
N GLU A 262 12.83 -27.70 -5.87
CA GLU A 262 12.55 -28.56 -7.02
C GLU A 262 12.29 -27.73 -8.28
N ILE A 263 11.67 -26.55 -8.17
CA ILE A 263 11.57 -25.59 -9.28
C ILE A 263 12.97 -25.16 -9.73
N GLY A 264 13.85 -24.81 -8.79
CA GLY A 264 15.25 -24.47 -9.08
C GLY A 264 16.04 -25.58 -9.78
N LEU A 265 15.68 -26.84 -9.52
CA LEU A 265 16.23 -28.02 -10.19
C LEU A 265 15.52 -28.37 -11.52
N GLY A 266 14.47 -27.64 -11.91
CA GLY A 266 13.68 -27.89 -13.12
C GLY A 266 12.62 -29.00 -12.98
N ASN A 267 12.37 -29.51 -11.77
CA ASN A 267 11.44 -30.62 -11.50
C ASN A 267 10.02 -30.11 -11.16
N VAL A 268 9.36 -29.48 -12.13
CA VAL A 268 8.07 -28.79 -11.96
C VAL A 268 6.97 -29.71 -11.41
N ASP A 269 6.87 -30.97 -11.86
CA ASP A 269 5.84 -31.90 -11.39
C ASP A 269 6.02 -32.30 -9.93
N LYS A 270 7.28 -32.47 -9.48
CA LYS A 270 7.58 -32.72 -8.07
C LYS A 270 7.21 -31.51 -7.22
N ALA A 271 7.55 -30.30 -7.69
CA ALA A 271 7.20 -29.07 -7.00
C ALA A 271 5.67 -28.97 -6.78
N ARG A 272 4.88 -29.24 -7.83
CA ARG A 272 3.41 -29.27 -7.73
C ARG A 272 2.93 -30.29 -6.70
N SER A 273 3.50 -31.49 -6.67
CA SER A 273 3.15 -32.51 -5.68
C SER A 273 3.39 -32.03 -4.24
N PHE A 274 4.51 -31.35 -3.98
CA PHE A 274 4.81 -30.82 -2.65
C PHE A 274 3.90 -29.66 -2.25
N VAL A 275 3.50 -28.79 -3.19
CA VAL A 275 2.48 -27.75 -2.94
C VAL A 275 1.15 -28.39 -2.54
N GLU A 276 0.70 -29.41 -3.26
CA GLU A 276 -0.53 -30.15 -2.90
C GLU A 276 -0.43 -30.83 -1.53
N GLN A 277 0.75 -31.35 -1.17
CA GLN A 277 0.98 -31.87 0.18
C GLN A 277 0.92 -30.77 1.26
N ALA A 278 1.44 -29.57 0.98
CA ALA A 278 1.37 -28.44 1.91
C ALA A 278 -0.08 -27.97 2.13
N LYS A 279 -0.90 -27.91 1.07
CA LYS A 279 -2.32 -27.52 1.12
C LYS A 279 -3.19 -28.42 2.01
N LYS A 280 -2.75 -29.65 2.31
CA LYS A 280 -3.45 -30.55 3.25
C LYS A 280 -3.44 -30.05 4.69
N SER A 281 -2.54 -29.14 5.04
CA SER A 281 -2.47 -28.58 6.40
C SER A 281 -3.52 -27.48 6.60
N PRO A 282 -4.21 -27.42 7.76
CA PRO A 282 -5.25 -26.41 8.03
C PRO A 282 -4.69 -24.98 8.17
N ILE A 283 -3.36 -24.81 8.15
CA ILE A 283 -2.73 -23.48 8.18
C ILE A 283 -2.76 -22.79 6.82
N TYR A 284 -2.89 -23.55 5.73
CA TYR A 284 -2.89 -23.06 4.36
C TYR A 284 -4.30 -23.12 3.75
N SER A 285 -4.58 -22.19 2.87
CA SER A 285 -5.75 -22.20 1.99
C SER A 285 -5.30 -21.86 0.57
N GLU A 286 -6.19 -22.01 -0.41
CA GLU A 286 -5.92 -21.59 -1.80
C GLU A 286 -5.59 -20.09 -1.92
N LYS A 287 -5.98 -19.29 -0.93
CA LYS A 287 -5.72 -17.85 -0.91
C LYS A 287 -4.44 -17.49 -0.13
N SER A 288 -3.69 -18.47 0.35
CA SER A 288 -2.48 -18.21 1.11
C SER A 288 -1.40 -17.58 0.20
N PRO A 289 -0.78 -16.47 0.63
CA PRO A 289 0.24 -15.77 -0.16
C PRO A 289 1.40 -16.69 -0.57
N ASP A 290 1.91 -17.54 0.33
CA ASP A 290 3.00 -18.49 0.04
C ASP A 290 2.66 -19.43 -1.11
N ILE A 291 1.42 -19.94 -1.10
CA ILE A 291 0.89 -20.86 -2.11
C ILE A 291 0.83 -20.13 -3.45
N ASN A 292 0.21 -18.95 -3.48
CA ASN A 292 0.08 -18.17 -4.72
C ASN A 292 1.43 -17.80 -5.32
N PHE A 293 2.42 -17.45 -4.49
CA PHE A 293 3.76 -17.14 -4.96
C PHE A 293 4.44 -18.36 -5.59
N ILE A 294 4.40 -19.52 -4.93
CA ILE A 294 5.03 -20.74 -5.44
C ILE A 294 4.29 -21.28 -6.67
N GLU A 295 2.96 -21.17 -6.74
CA GLU A 295 2.20 -21.48 -7.95
C GLU A 295 2.63 -20.58 -9.12
N GLY A 296 2.88 -19.29 -8.87
CA GLY A 296 3.46 -18.39 -9.86
C GLY A 296 4.85 -18.82 -10.34
N LEU A 297 5.72 -19.27 -9.42
CA LEU A 297 7.02 -19.84 -9.78
C LEU A 297 6.89 -21.13 -10.60
N ILE A 298 5.93 -22.01 -10.26
CA ILE A 298 5.63 -23.23 -11.02
C ILE A 298 5.19 -22.87 -12.44
N SER A 299 4.25 -21.92 -12.59
CA SER A 299 3.76 -21.45 -13.89
C SER A 299 4.90 -20.84 -14.72
N LEU A 300 5.76 -20.03 -14.09
CA LEU A 300 6.93 -19.43 -14.72
C LEU A 300 7.90 -20.50 -15.24
N ALA A 301 8.25 -21.48 -14.40
CA ALA A 301 9.14 -22.59 -14.77
C ALA A 301 8.55 -23.51 -15.84
N ALA A 302 7.23 -23.70 -15.83
CA ALA A 302 6.48 -24.42 -16.85
C ALA A 302 6.35 -23.64 -18.18
N LYS A 303 6.85 -22.40 -18.25
CA LYS A 303 6.72 -21.47 -19.39
C LYS A 303 5.28 -21.06 -19.69
N ASP A 304 4.37 -21.22 -18.73
CA ASP A 304 3.02 -20.64 -18.78
C ASP A 304 3.06 -19.22 -18.20
N TYR A 305 3.65 -18.31 -18.96
CA TYR A 305 3.95 -16.95 -18.49
C TYR A 305 2.71 -16.12 -18.19
N ASN A 306 1.63 -16.31 -18.97
CA ASN A 306 0.35 -15.63 -18.71
C ASN A 306 -0.23 -16.06 -17.37
N LYS A 307 -0.24 -17.37 -17.08
CA LYS A 307 -0.68 -17.86 -15.77
C LYS A 307 0.24 -17.37 -14.65
N ALA A 308 1.56 -17.36 -14.85
CA ALA A 308 2.52 -16.84 -13.88
C ALA A 308 2.22 -15.38 -13.50
N ILE A 309 1.93 -14.52 -14.48
CA ILE A 309 1.55 -13.12 -14.26
C ILE A 309 0.28 -13.03 -13.41
N VAL A 310 -0.74 -13.86 -13.68
CA VAL A 310 -1.99 -13.90 -12.90
C VAL A 310 -1.73 -14.36 -11.46
N ASP A 311 -0.95 -15.41 -11.28
CA ASP A 311 -0.62 -15.96 -9.97
C ASP A 311 0.15 -14.95 -9.10
N PHE A 312 1.18 -14.29 -9.67
CA PHE A 312 1.93 -13.23 -8.98
C PHE A 312 1.06 -12.00 -8.68
N SER A 313 0.18 -11.60 -9.59
CA SER A 313 -0.77 -10.50 -9.33
C SER A 313 -1.74 -10.84 -8.21
N THR A 314 -2.19 -12.10 -8.13
CA THR A 314 -3.04 -12.61 -7.05
C THR A 314 -2.29 -12.59 -5.70
N ASN A 315 -1.01 -12.96 -5.70
CA ASN A 315 -0.16 -12.83 -4.52
C ASN A 315 -0.02 -11.36 -4.06
N LEU A 316 0.24 -10.43 -4.99
CA LEU A 316 0.38 -8.99 -4.70
C LEU A 316 -0.93 -8.35 -4.20
N ALA A 317 -2.08 -8.85 -4.65
CA ALA A 317 -3.40 -8.38 -4.19
C ALA A 317 -3.77 -8.87 -2.79
N PHE A 318 -2.98 -9.76 -2.17
CA PHE A 318 -3.26 -10.29 -0.85
C PHE A 318 -3.17 -9.21 0.23
N LYS A 319 -4.25 -9.04 0.99
CA LYS A 319 -4.31 -8.14 2.15
C LYS A 319 -4.23 -8.96 3.44
N PRO A 320 -3.16 -8.85 4.24
CA PRO A 320 -3.06 -9.58 5.50
C PRO A 320 -4.16 -9.12 6.47
N GLY A 321 -4.95 -10.07 6.97
CA GLY A 321 -5.95 -9.83 8.01
C GLY A 321 -5.33 -9.82 9.42
N TYR A 322 -5.86 -8.99 10.32
CA TYR A 322 -5.30 -8.70 11.67
C TYR A 322 -4.99 -9.95 12.53
N LEU A 323 -5.69 -11.06 12.28
CA LEU A 323 -5.65 -12.27 13.10
C LEU A 323 -4.78 -13.40 12.53
N ARG A 324 -4.26 -13.28 11.31
CA ARG A 324 -3.42 -14.31 10.68
C ARG A 324 -2.28 -13.67 9.89
N PRO A 325 -1.10 -13.49 10.50
CA PRO A 325 0.10 -13.17 9.73
C PRO A 325 0.42 -14.40 8.86
N GLY A 326 -0.04 -14.38 7.62
CA GLY A 326 0.52 -15.23 6.58
C GLY A 326 1.99 -14.84 6.38
N TYR A 327 2.82 -15.77 5.95
CA TYR A 327 4.12 -15.39 5.43
C TYR A 327 3.88 -14.55 4.17
N VAL A 328 4.46 -13.36 4.10
CA VAL A 328 4.30 -12.48 2.94
C VAL A 328 5.69 -12.33 2.38
N TYR A 329 5.89 -12.82 1.14
CA TYR A 329 7.11 -12.51 0.41
C TYR A 329 7.21 -11.00 0.25
N ALA A 330 8.40 -10.46 0.46
CA ALA A 330 8.67 -9.06 0.23
C ALA A 330 8.25 -8.69 -1.21
N GLN A 331 7.48 -7.62 -1.36
CA GLN A 331 6.79 -7.30 -2.62
C GLN A 331 7.76 -7.15 -3.81
N GLN A 332 8.98 -6.65 -3.57
CA GLN A 332 10.02 -6.55 -4.60
C GLN A 332 10.37 -7.90 -5.23
N ILE A 333 10.30 -8.99 -4.46
CA ILE A 333 10.59 -10.35 -4.95
C ILE A 333 9.51 -10.74 -5.97
N THR A 334 8.23 -10.61 -5.60
CA THR A 334 7.10 -10.95 -6.46
C THR A 334 7.06 -10.09 -7.72
N TYR A 335 7.30 -8.78 -7.61
CA TYR A 335 7.37 -7.90 -8.79
C TYR A 335 8.53 -8.26 -9.73
N THR A 336 9.68 -8.66 -9.19
CA THR A 336 10.82 -9.13 -10.01
C THR A 336 10.46 -10.40 -10.76
N LYS A 337 9.79 -11.37 -10.12
CA LYS A 337 9.34 -12.60 -10.80
C LYS A 337 8.24 -12.37 -11.82
N LYS A 338 7.32 -11.43 -11.54
CA LYS A 338 6.34 -10.95 -12.53
C LYS A 338 7.05 -10.29 -13.73
N ALA A 339 8.10 -9.51 -13.49
CA ALA A 339 8.91 -8.89 -14.54
C ALA A 339 9.62 -9.94 -15.42
N GLU A 340 10.17 -11.00 -14.83
CA GLU A 340 10.76 -12.14 -15.55
C GLU A 340 9.72 -12.80 -16.48
N ALA A 341 8.48 -12.99 -16.02
CA ALA A 341 7.39 -13.54 -16.83
C ALA A 341 7.03 -12.65 -18.04
N TYR A 342 6.88 -11.34 -17.82
CA TYR A 342 6.64 -10.38 -18.91
C TYR A 342 7.80 -10.34 -19.91
N ALA A 343 9.04 -10.33 -19.42
CA ALA A 343 10.22 -10.33 -20.27
C ALA A 343 10.28 -11.59 -21.14
N ALA A 344 9.86 -12.74 -20.62
CA ALA A 344 9.78 -13.99 -21.36
C ALA A 344 8.68 -13.99 -22.44
N LEU A 345 7.59 -13.23 -22.24
CA LEU A 345 6.59 -12.94 -23.27
C LEU A 345 7.04 -11.90 -24.30
N LYS A 346 8.23 -11.31 -24.14
CA LYS A 346 8.71 -10.13 -24.88
C LYS A 346 7.83 -8.89 -24.67
N ASP A 347 7.06 -8.86 -23.59
CA ASP A 347 6.36 -7.67 -23.14
C ASP A 347 7.35 -6.80 -22.35
N LEU A 348 8.22 -6.12 -23.09
CA LEU A 348 9.35 -5.39 -22.51
C LEU A 348 8.89 -4.21 -21.66
N VAL A 349 7.72 -3.66 -21.95
CA VAL A 349 7.20 -2.49 -21.25
C VAL A 349 6.68 -2.88 -19.86
N ASN A 350 5.83 -3.91 -19.78
CA ASN A 350 5.35 -4.39 -18.48
C ASN A 350 6.47 -5.04 -17.66
N ALA A 351 7.47 -5.64 -18.31
CA ALA A 351 8.67 -6.13 -17.65
C ALA A 351 9.44 -4.99 -16.99
N LYS A 352 9.70 -3.90 -17.73
CA LYS A 352 10.41 -2.71 -17.25
C LYS A 352 9.70 -2.12 -16.03
N LYS A 353 8.39 -1.86 -16.19
CA LYS A 353 7.54 -1.33 -15.13
C LYS A 353 7.54 -2.22 -13.89
N SER A 354 7.52 -3.55 -14.05
CA SER A 354 7.56 -4.48 -12.92
C SER A 354 8.92 -4.48 -12.21
N TYR A 355 10.05 -4.36 -12.93
CA TYR A 355 11.36 -4.18 -12.29
C TYR A 355 11.47 -2.84 -11.57
N GLU A 356 11.08 -1.74 -12.22
CA GLU A 356 11.07 -0.40 -11.61
C GLU A 356 10.19 -0.39 -10.35
N THR A 357 9.05 -1.08 -10.40
CA THR A 357 8.19 -1.27 -9.23
C THR A 357 8.93 -1.97 -8.10
N ALA A 358 9.64 -3.07 -8.38
CA ALA A 358 10.40 -3.77 -7.36
C ALA A 358 11.40 -2.82 -6.67
N LEU A 359 12.01 -1.89 -7.43
CA LEU A 359 12.92 -0.87 -6.93
C LEU A 359 12.23 0.24 -6.13
N ILE A 360 10.95 0.52 -6.38
CA ILE A 360 10.14 1.40 -5.51
C ILE A 360 9.96 0.76 -4.12
N TYR A 361 9.78 -0.56 -4.05
CA TYR A 361 9.64 -1.28 -2.78
C TYR A 361 10.96 -1.44 -2.04
N TYR A 362 12.03 -1.80 -2.76
CA TYR A 362 13.36 -1.93 -2.21
C TYR A 362 14.41 -1.32 -3.15
N PRO A 363 14.82 -0.06 -2.91
CA PRO A 363 15.85 0.59 -3.69
C PRO A 363 17.14 -0.24 -3.68
N ASN A 364 17.74 -0.42 -4.86
CA ASN A 364 18.94 -1.23 -5.08
C ASN A 364 18.76 -2.76 -4.90
N TYR A 365 17.53 -3.29 -5.00
CA TYR A 365 17.33 -4.74 -5.05
C TYR A 365 18.04 -5.33 -6.28
N GLU A 366 19.19 -5.97 -6.07
CA GLU A 366 20.10 -6.40 -7.15
C GLU A 366 19.42 -7.23 -8.25
N PRO A 367 18.52 -8.21 -7.93
CA PRO A 367 17.82 -8.96 -8.97
C PRO A 367 17.00 -8.08 -9.91
N ALA A 368 16.33 -7.05 -9.39
CA ALA A 368 15.56 -6.12 -10.21
C ALA A 368 16.47 -5.16 -11.00
N VAL A 369 17.56 -4.66 -10.40
CA VAL A 369 18.55 -3.82 -11.09
C VAL A 369 19.16 -4.57 -12.28
N ASN A 370 19.62 -5.80 -12.05
CA ASN A 370 20.22 -6.63 -13.08
C ASN A 370 19.22 -7.01 -14.18
N GLY A 371 17.99 -7.34 -13.78
CA GLY A 371 16.89 -7.62 -14.71
C GLY A 371 16.56 -6.44 -15.61
N LEU A 372 16.47 -5.23 -15.05
CA LEU A 372 16.22 -4.00 -15.78
C LEU A 372 17.37 -3.68 -16.76
N ALA A 373 18.62 -3.77 -16.33
CA ALA A 373 19.78 -3.52 -17.20
C ALA A 373 19.80 -4.48 -18.41
N LYS A 374 19.48 -5.77 -18.20
CA LYS A 374 19.36 -6.75 -19.28
C LYS A 374 18.22 -6.40 -20.24
N LEU A 375 17.09 -5.95 -19.70
CA LEU A 375 15.91 -5.58 -20.48
C LEU A 375 16.16 -4.35 -21.36
N GLU A 376 16.80 -3.31 -20.82
CA GLU A 376 17.17 -2.11 -21.59
C GLU A 376 18.11 -2.44 -22.75
N GLY A 377 19.09 -3.33 -22.51
CA GLY A 377 19.95 -3.85 -23.57
C GLY A 377 19.14 -4.51 -24.70
N ASN A 378 18.15 -5.33 -24.35
CA ASN A 378 17.26 -5.98 -25.33
C ASN A 378 16.36 -4.98 -26.08
N GLN A 379 15.80 -3.98 -25.40
CA GLN A 379 14.96 -2.94 -26.00
C GLN A 379 15.73 -2.10 -27.03
N ILE A 380 16.97 -1.73 -26.73
CA ILE A 380 17.82 -0.96 -27.67
C ILE A 380 18.07 -1.75 -28.96
N VAL A 381 18.31 -3.06 -28.84
CA VAL A 381 18.47 -3.94 -30.00
C VAL A 381 17.17 -4.02 -30.78
N ALA A 382 16.05 -4.30 -30.12
CA ALA A 382 14.73 -4.40 -30.75
C ALA A 382 14.38 -3.15 -31.56
N ARG A 383 14.48 -1.96 -30.95
CA ARG A 383 14.20 -0.67 -31.62
C ARG A 383 15.09 -0.40 -32.84
N LYS A 384 16.35 -0.83 -32.83
CA LYS A 384 17.28 -0.63 -33.96
C LYS A 384 17.03 -1.59 -35.13
N THR A 385 16.48 -2.77 -34.86
CA THR A 385 16.30 -3.82 -35.85
C THR A 385 14.88 -3.93 -36.38
N ASP A 386 13.91 -3.31 -35.70
CA ASP A 386 12.50 -3.36 -36.05
C ASP A 386 12.18 -2.58 -37.34
N LYS A 387 11.34 -3.20 -38.17
CA LYS A 387 10.90 -2.70 -39.48
C LYS A 387 9.41 -2.94 -39.72
N THR A 388 8.69 -3.43 -38.71
CA THR A 388 7.27 -3.80 -38.80
C THR A 388 6.47 -2.87 -37.92
N GLY A 389 5.28 -2.47 -38.36
CA GLY A 389 4.39 -1.65 -37.55
C GLY A 389 3.58 -2.47 -36.53
N PRO A 390 2.97 -1.81 -35.52
CA PRO A 390 2.20 -2.48 -34.48
C PRO A 390 1.03 -3.32 -35.01
N GLU A 391 0.75 -4.46 -34.39
CA GLU A 391 -0.48 -5.22 -34.66
C GLU A 391 -1.66 -4.60 -33.89
N ILE A 392 -2.68 -4.12 -34.61
CA ILE A 392 -3.86 -3.48 -34.01
C ILE A 392 -4.99 -4.51 -33.83
N LYS A 393 -5.53 -4.59 -32.62
CA LYS A 393 -6.70 -5.37 -32.24
C LYS A 393 -7.70 -4.51 -31.49
N ILE A 394 -8.89 -4.33 -32.04
CA ILE A 394 -9.98 -3.59 -31.39
C ILE A 394 -10.72 -4.53 -30.44
N LEU A 395 -10.82 -4.11 -29.18
CA LEU A 395 -11.56 -4.78 -28.12
C LEU A 395 -12.98 -4.21 -27.99
N GLU A 396 -13.11 -2.89 -28.15
CA GLU A 396 -14.39 -2.18 -28.17
C GLU A 396 -14.44 -1.20 -29.33
N PRO A 397 -15.56 -1.12 -30.07
CA PRO A 397 -16.82 -1.84 -29.87
C PRO A 397 -16.75 -3.35 -30.12
N THR A 398 -17.54 -4.13 -29.37
CA THR A 398 -17.67 -5.59 -29.54
C THR A 398 -18.56 -5.92 -30.76
N ASN A 399 -18.42 -7.11 -31.35
CA ASN A 399 -19.14 -7.58 -32.54
C ASN A 399 -18.78 -6.91 -33.88
N MET A 400 -17.49 -6.81 -34.22
CA MET A 400 -17.03 -6.33 -35.54
C MET A 400 -17.16 -7.37 -36.69
N ARG A 401 -18.05 -8.38 -36.60
CA ARG A 401 -18.21 -9.35 -37.71
C ARG A 401 -18.93 -8.67 -38.88
N GLY A 402 -18.14 -8.22 -39.86
CA GLY A 402 -18.64 -7.52 -41.05
C GLY A 402 -18.72 -5.99 -40.88
N LEU A 403 -17.66 -5.37 -40.34
CA LEU A 403 -17.25 -3.95 -40.47
C LEU A 403 -18.27 -2.80 -40.25
N LYS A 404 -19.50 -3.07 -39.80
CA LYS A 404 -20.50 -2.04 -39.47
C LYS A 404 -20.97 -2.20 -38.03
N VAL A 405 -20.64 -1.22 -37.18
CA VAL A 405 -21.08 -1.16 -35.78
C VAL A 405 -22.22 -0.16 -35.65
N VAL A 406 -23.34 -0.54 -35.04
CA VAL A 406 -24.46 0.38 -34.78
C VAL A 406 -24.30 0.98 -33.39
N ALA A 407 -24.16 2.31 -33.32
CA ALA A 407 -24.04 3.05 -32.06
C ALA A 407 -25.25 3.97 -31.85
N ALA A 408 -25.78 4.02 -30.63
CA ALA A 408 -26.91 4.87 -30.25
C ALA A 408 -26.47 6.24 -29.67
N GLY A 409 -25.19 6.41 -29.35
CA GLY A 409 -24.64 7.61 -28.72
C GLY A 409 -24.17 8.69 -29.72
N LYS A 410 -23.88 9.90 -29.19
CA LYS A 410 -23.24 10.99 -29.96
C LYS A 410 -21.75 10.75 -30.21
N ASP A 411 -21.15 9.85 -29.44
CA ASP A 411 -19.77 9.41 -29.53
C ASP A 411 -19.68 7.90 -29.32
N ILE A 412 -18.51 7.34 -29.60
CA ILE A 412 -18.20 5.93 -29.37
C ILE A 412 -16.81 5.80 -28.73
N MET A 413 -16.73 5.03 -27.65
CA MET A 413 -15.46 4.63 -27.08
C MET A 413 -14.83 3.56 -27.96
N ILE A 414 -13.57 3.78 -28.32
CA ILE A 414 -12.76 2.79 -29.00
C ILE A 414 -11.70 2.34 -28.02
N LYS A 415 -11.60 1.02 -27.82
CA LYS A 415 -10.56 0.39 -27.04
C LYS A 415 -9.86 -0.64 -27.90
N GLY A 416 -8.55 -0.67 -27.86
CA GLY A 416 -7.78 -1.68 -28.54
C GLY A 416 -6.43 -1.90 -27.92
N ILE A 417 -5.72 -2.83 -28.53
CA ILE A 417 -4.32 -3.14 -28.28
C ILE A 417 -3.60 -2.91 -29.60
N ALA A 418 -2.53 -2.12 -29.59
CA ALA A 418 -1.60 -1.94 -30.70
C ALA A 418 -0.22 -2.40 -30.22
N ALA A 419 0.10 -3.67 -30.46
CA ALA A 419 1.28 -4.30 -29.87
C ALA A 419 2.44 -4.36 -30.87
N ASP A 420 3.63 -3.96 -30.42
CA ASP A 420 4.87 -4.07 -31.19
C ASP A 420 6.07 -4.42 -30.27
N PRO A 421 7.03 -5.26 -30.70
CA PRO A 421 8.22 -5.58 -29.91
C PRO A 421 9.09 -4.38 -29.52
N SER A 422 9.08 -3.29 -30.30
CA SER A 422 9.82 -2.07 -30.01
C SER A 422 9.10 -1.14 -29.03
N GLY A 423 7.82 -1.41 -28.75
CA GLY A 423 6.92 -0.63 -27.92
C GLY A 423 6.11 0.40 -28.73
N LEU A 424 4.94 0.78 -28.23
CA LEU A 424 4.05 1.71 -28.91
C LEU A 424 4.43 3.17 -28.58
N LYS A 425 4.50 4.03 -29.59
CA LYS A 425 4.78 5.46 -29.42
C LYS A 425 3.51 6.30 -29.33
N SER A 426 2.52 6.01 -30.18
CA SER A 426 1.27 6.79 -30.22
C SER A 426 0.17 6.07 -30.98
N VAL A 427 -1.08 6.40 -30.65
CA VAL A 427 -2.25 6.06 -31.48
C VAL A 427 -3.00 7.34 -31.83
N ILE A 428 -3.38 7.45 -33.09
CA ILE A 428 -4.20 8.53 -33.62
C ILE A 428 -5.50 7.92 -34.13
N ILE A 429 -6.65 8.45 -33.71
CA ILE A 429 -7.97 8.08 -34.21
C ILE A 429 -8.61 9.27 -34.91
N ASN A 430 -8.91 9.13 -36.21
CA ASN A 430 -9.47 10.19 -37.06
C ASN A 430 -8.68 11.52 -36.98
N GLY A 431 -7.35 11.42 -36.93
CA GLY A 431 -6.46 12.58 -36.82
C GLY A 431 -6.26 13.14 -35.41
N ASN A 432 -6.99 12.65 -34.41
CA ASN A 432 -6.81 13.05 -33.01
C ASN A 432 -5.95 12.03 -32.27
N ALA A 433 -4.88 12.49 -31.60
CA ALA A 433 -4.11 11.63 -30.71
C ALA A 433 -5.02 11.15 -29.56
N VAL A 434 -5.02 9.84 -29.32
CA VAL A 434 -5.75 9.22 -28.21
C VAL A 434 -4.79 8.72 -27.16
N TYR A 435 -5.31 8.40 -25.97
CA TYR A 435 -4.46 7.81 -24.95
C TYR A 435 -3.98 6.44 -25.42
N ALA A 436 -2.67 6.25 -25.42
CA ALA A 436 -1.99 5.03 -25.80
C ALA A 436 -0.84 4.82 -24.83
N LYS A 437 -0.70 3.60 -24.31
CA LYS A 437 0.43 3.23 -23.48
C LYS A 437 1.54 2.63 -24.33
N GLU A 438 2.77 2.68 -23.84
CA GLU A 438 3.91 2.04 -24.51
C GLU A 438 3.69 0.52 -24.64
N GLU A 439 2.95 -0.10 -23.70
CA GLU A 439 2.57 -1.52 -23.69
C GLU A 439 1.60 -1.91 -24.82
N GLY A 440 0.96 -0.95 -25.47
CA GLY A 440 0.06 -1.18 -26.59
C GLY A 440 -1.43 -0.92 -26.31
N ASP A 441 -1.87 -0.90 -25.05
CA ASP A 441 -3.25 -0.53 -24.72
C ASP A 441 -3.55 0.90 -25.19
N PHE A 442 -4.65 1.08 -25.90
CA PHE A 442 -5.12 2.42 -26.25
C PHE A 442 -6.63 2.53 -26.10
N TRP A 443 -7.07 3.75 -25.80
CA TRP A 443 -8.48 4.09 -25.86
C TRP A 443 -8.72 5.57 -26.13
N GLY A 444 -9.85 5.86 -26.77
CA GLY A 444 -10.29 7.22 -27.04
C GLY A 444 -11.73 7.27 -27.50
N SER A 445 -12.42 8.37 -27.21
CA SER A 445 -13.77 8.62 -27.72
C SER A 445 -13.73 9.30 -29.07
N VAL A 446 -14.58 8.85 -30.00
CA VAL A 446 -14.77 9.49 -31.30
C VAL A 446 -16.19 10.01 -31.43
N MET A 447 -16.32 11.31 -31.72
CA MET A 447 -17.61 11.94 -32.01
C MET A 447 -18.18 11.41 -33.32
N LEU A 448 -19.45 11.00 -33.28
CA LEU A 448 -20.18 10.45 -34.41
C LEU A 448 -21.14 11.49 -35.01
N LYS A 449 -21.04 11.67 -36.32
CA LYS A 449 -22.05 12.36 -37.14
C LYS A 449 -23.21 11.40 -37.41
N ASP A 450 -24.38 11.94 -37.74
CA ASP A 450 -25.51 11.11 -38.13
C ASP A 450 -25.18 10.32 -39.41
N GLY A 451 -25.59 9.05 -39.46
CA GLY A 451 -25.24 8.14 -40.55
C GLY A 451 -23.90 7.42 -40.35
N VAL A 452 -23.24 7.05 -41.46
CA VAL A 452 -22.02 6.24 -41.45
C VAL A 452 -20.79 7.11 -41.17
N ASN A 453 -20.03 6.73 -40.15
CA ASN A 453 -18.76 7.34 -39.76
C ASN A 453 -17.62 6.36 -40.04
N LYS A 454 -16.65 6.79 -40.85
CA LYS A 454 -15.42 6.03 -41.07
C LYS A 454 -14.42 6.35 -39.96
N ILE A 455 -13.94 5.31 -39.28
CA ILE A 455 -12.97 5.42 -38.19
C ILE A 455 -11.63 4.88 -38.66
N LEU A 456 -10.63 5.75 -38.78
CA LEU A 456 -9.24 5.40 -39.06
C LEU A 456 -8.43 5.43 -37.77
N ILE A 457 -7.72 4.34 -37.51
CA ILE A 457 -6.77 4.20 -36.40
C ILE A 457 -5.38 4.05 -37.01
N VAL A 458 -4.45 4.90 -36.59
CA VAL A 458 -3.04 4.83 -36.95
C VAL A 458 -2.24 4.59 -35.67
N ALA A 459 -1.57 3.46 -35.57
CA ALA A 459 -0.66 3.14 -34.49
C ALA A 459 0.78 3.28 -34.98
N THR A 460 1.61 3.98 -34.21
CA THR A 460 3.03 4.19 -34.49
C THR A 460 3.86 3.59 -33.37
N ASP A 461 4.85 2.77 -33.69
CA ASP A 461 5.79 2.21 -32.71
C ASP A 461 6.96 3.18 -32.39
N LEU A 462 7.83 2.76 -31.47
CA LEU A 462 9.02 3.52 -31.06
C LEU A 462 10.19 3.45 -32.07
N ALA A 463 10.17 2.51 -33.01
CA ALA A 463 11.09 2.46 -34.15
C ALA A 463 10.65 3.41 -35.30
N GLY A 464 9.43 3.92 -35.26
CA GLY A 464 8.84 4.81 -36.24
C GLY A 464 8.02 4.13 -37.33
N ASN A 465 7.73 2.82 -37.23
CA ASN A 465 6.85 2.15 -38.18
C ASN A 465 5.37 2.35 -37.80
N ASN A 466 4.50 2.27 -38.79
CA ASN A 466 3.07 2.56 -38.66
C ASN A 466 2.21 1.40 -39.13
N THR A 467 1.07 1.21 -38.48
CA THR A 467 -0.03 0.35 -38.94
C THR A 467 -1.33 1.15 -38.96
N GLU A 468 -2.12 0.93 -40.00
CA GLU A 468 -3.45 1.55 -40.14
C GLU A 468 -4.54 0.49 -40.08
N GLN A 469 -5.61 0.76 -39.33
CA GLN A 469 -6.82 -0.04 -39.32
C GLN A 469 -8.04 0.86 -39.47
N THR A 470 -9.00 0.44 -40.31
CA THR A 470 -10.24 1.19 -40.53
C THR A 470 -11.47 0.34 -40.31
N PHE A 471 -12.51 0.91 -39.71
CA PHE A 471 -13.85 0.33 -39.65
C PHE A 471 -14.95 1.40 -39.72
N GLU A 472 -16.19 0.99 -39.94
CA GLU A 472 -17.33 1.91 -40.03
C GLU A 472 -18.28 1.77 -38.82
N VAL A 473 -18.74 2.92 -38.34
CA VAL A 473 -19.73 3.04 -37.27
C VAL A 473 -20.93 3.81 -37.80
N GLU A 474 -22.09 3.17 -37.84
CA GLU A 474 -23.34 3.81 -38.21
C GLU A 474 -24.07 4.30 -36.96
N LYS A 475 -24.26 5.63 -36.90
CA LYS A 475 -25.14 6.24 -35.92
C LYS A 475 -26.55 6.23 -36.49
N SER A 476 -27.38 5.31 -35.98
CA SER A 476 -28.77 5.20 -36.41
C SER A 476 -29.60 6.35 -35.84
N THR A 477 -30.34 7.04 -36.71
CA THR A 477 -31.31 8.08 -36.34
C THR A 477 -32.71 7.52 -36.04
N ALA A 478 -32.89 6.19 -36.15
CA ALA A 478 -34.16 5.57 -35.81
C ALA A 478 -34.34 5.55 -34.29
N ALA A 479 -35.47 6.07 -33.80
CA ALA A 479 -35.96 5.78 -32.47
C ALA A 479 -36.27 4.27 -32.39
N ILE A 480 -35.27 3.48 -31.98
CA ILE A 480 -35.43 2.05 -31.82
C ILE A 480 -36.21 1.82 -30.52
N ALA A 481 -37.52 1.68 -30.65
CA ALA A 481 -38.32 0.89 -29.73
C ALA A 481 -38.07 -0.59 -30.03
N THR A 482 -36.99 -1.16 -29.50
CA THR A 482 -36.86 -2.62 -29.38
C THR A 482 -36.32 -2.98 -28.02
N ALA A 483 -36.92 -4.02 -27.45
CA ALA A 483 -36.58 -4.62 -26.16
C ALA A 483 -35.06 -4.77 -25.99
N PRO A 484 -34.50 -4.45 -24.81
CA PRO A 484 -33.08 -4.45 -24.59
C PRO A 484 -32.53 -5.87 -24.78
N ILE A 485 -31.60 -6.03 -25.72
CA ILE A 485 -30.62 -7.12 -25.65
C ILE A 485 -29.90 -6.90 -24.31
N ALA A 486 -30.06 -7.83 -23.37
CA ALA A 486 -29.43 -7.75 -22.07
C ALA A 486 -27.92 -7.90 -22.20
N VAL A 487 -27.23 -6.78 -22.46
CA VAL A 487 -25.83 -6.64 -22.07
C VAL A 487 -25.87 -6.69 -20.55
N THR A 488 -25.35 -7.78 -19.97
CA THR A 488 -25.11 -7.86 -18.54
C THR A 488 -23.96 -6.90 -18.23
N GLU A 489 -24.26 -5.61 -18.06
CA GLU A 489 -23.30 -4.65 -17.54
C GLU A 489 -22.88 -5.12 -16.14
N LYS A 490 -21.61 -5.49 -16.01
CA LYS A 490 -21.04 -5.85 -14.72
C LYS A 490 -21.04 -4.60 -13.85
N GLN A 491 -21.74 -4.65 -12.72
CA GLN A 491 -21.81 -3.55 -11.77
C GLN A 491 -20.41 -3.31 -11.17
N GLY A 492 -19.88 -2.11 -11.35
CA GLY A 492 -18.61 -1.69 -10.77
C GLY A 492 -18.63 -1.60 -9.25
N LYS A 493 -17.45 -1.74 -8.63
CA LYS A 493 -17.25 -1.52 -7.20
C LYS A 493 -16.81 -0.09 -6.92
N ASN A 494 -17.11 0.40 -5.73
CA ASN A 494 -16.64 1.70 -5.25
C ASN A 494 -15.33 1.55 -4.47
N TYR A 495 -14.33 2.34 -4.85
CA TYR A 495 -13.02 2.44 -4.23
C TYR A 495 -12.72 3.88 -3.80
N ALA A 496 -12.02 4.04 -2.69
CA ALA A 496 -11.57 5.36 -2.24
C ALA A 496 -10.12 5.33 -1.77
N VAL A 497 -9.36 6.38 -2.05
CA VAL A 497 -8.04 6.61 -1.46
C VAL A 497 -8.00 8.00 -0.83
N PHE A 498 -7.68 8.05 0.46
CA PHE A 498 -7.59 9.27 1.25
C PHE A 498 -6.13 9.55 1.58
N ILE A 499 -5.63 10.69 1.13
CA ILE A 499 -4.23 11.10 1.20
C ILE A 499 -4.17 12.37 2.05
N ALA A 500 -3.58 12.28 3.23
CA ALA A 500 -3.53 13.41 4.16
C ALA A 500 -2.09 13.69 4.60
N SER A 501 -1.52 14.80 4.12
CA SER A 501 -0.19 15.28 4.47
C SER A 501 -0.30 16.35 5.56
N GLN A 502 -0.08 15.94 6.81
CA GLN A 502 -0.27 16.80 7.98
C GLN A 502 1.05 17.21 8.63
N ASN A 503 1.93 16.24 8.87
CA ASN A 503 3.16 16.40 9.64
C ASN A 503 4.39 16.35 8.72
N TYR A 504 4.93 17.52 8.32
CA TYR A 504 6.07 17.62 7.40
C TYR A 504 7.40 17.45 8.12
N ASP A 505 8.37 16.79 7.46
CA ASP A 505 9.71 16.58 8.02
C ASP A 505 10.54 17.85 8.04
N ASP A 506 10.43 18.66 6.98
CA ASP A 506 11.09 19.96 6.91
C ASP A 506 10.36 20.95 7.82
N ILE A 507 11.00 21.35 8.92
CA ILE A 507 10.47 22.30 9.91
C ILE A 507 10.11 23.66 9.32
N THR A 508 10.63 24.00 8.14
CA THR A 508 10.30 25.26 7.45
C THR A 508 8.98 25.17 6.68
N ILE A 509 8.40 23.98 6.55
CA ILE A 509 7.03 23.76 6.07
C ILE A 509 6.14 23.56 7.33
N PRO A 510 5.27 24.51 7.67
CA PRO A 510 4.40 24.38 8.85
C PRO A 510 3.54 23.12 8.77
N SER A 511 3.49 22.35 9.85
CA SER A 511 2.54 21.22 9.94
C SER A 511 1.11 21.73 10.11
N LEU A 512 0.15 20.96 9.59
CA LEU A 512 -1.29 21.23 9.62
C LEU A 512 -1.95 20.49 10.79
N GLU A 513 -3.19 20.82 11.16
CA GLU A 513 -3.91 20.14 12.24
C GLU A 513 -5.01 19.18 11.75
N ASN A 514 -5.65 19.49 10.62
CA ASN A 514 -6.90 18.84 10.20
C ASN A 514 -6.84 17.79 9.06
N PRO A 515 -5.83 17.72 8.17
CA PRO A 515 -5.87 16.83 7.00
C PRO A 515 -6.24 15.36 7.30
N ILE A 516 -5.67 14.77 8.36
CA ILE A 516 -5.96 13.37 8.72
C ILE A 516 -7.39 13.25 9.27
N ALA A 517 -7.83 14.19 10.10
CA ALA A 517 -9.17 14.18 10.67
C ALA A 517 -10.24 14.28 9.58
N ASP A 518 -10.03 15.13 8.59
CA ASP A 518 -10.96 15.32 7.48
C ASP A 518 -11.00 14.11 6.54
N ALA A 519 -9.85 13.51 6.26
CA ALA A 519 -9.77 12.23 5.55
C ALA A 519 -10.54 11.11 6.28
N ILE A 520 -10.41 11.01 7.62
CA ILE A 520 -11.15 10.02 8.42
C ILE A 520 -12.65 10.29 8.38
N ARG A 521 -13.08 11.56 8.53
CA ARG A 521 -14.51 11.94 8.44
C ARG A 521 -15.12 11.54 7.11
N LEU A 522 -14.44 11.89 6.01
CA LEU A 522 -14.92 11.57 4.66
C LEU A 522 -14.93 10.05 4.41
N LYS A 523 -13.91 9.33 4.89
CA LYS A 523 -13.88 7.85 4.89
C LYS A 523 -15.13 7.27 5.57
N LEU A 524 -15.47 7.74 6.76
CA LEU A 524 -16.63 7.22 7.51
C LEU A 524 -17.95 7.52 6.80
N ILE A 525 -18.10 8.71 6.21
CA ILE A 525 -19.31 9.08 5.45
C ILE A 525 -19.46 8.20 4.22
N LEU A 526 -18.42 8.03 3.40
CA LEU A 526 -18.49 7.20 2.19
C LEU A 526 -18.79 5.74 2.52
N LYS A 527 -18.17 5.20 3.58
CA LYS A 527 -18.41 3.85 4.07
C LYS A 527 -19.85 3.65 4.52
N ASN A 528 -20.37 4.56 5.36
CA ASN A 528 -21.65 4.37 6.03
C ASN A 528 -22.85 4.74 5.12
N ASN A 529 -22.67 5.68 4.18
CA ASN A 529 -23.78 6.28 3.45
C ASN A 529 -23.73 6.07 1.92
N TYR A 530 -22.59 5.64 1.33
CA TYR A 530 -22.39 5.63 -0.13
C TYR A 530 -21.90 4.27 -0.70
N ASN A 531 -22.16 3.16 -0.01
CA ASN A 531 -21.84 1.80 -0.47
C ASN A 531 -20.35 1.55 -0.76
N PHE A 532 -19.43 2.20 -0.03
CA PHE A 532 -18.01 1.87 -0.09
C PHE A 532 -17.71 0.74 0.90
N SER A 533 -17.19 -0.39 0.41
CA SER A 533 -16.70 -1.46 1.29
C SER A 533 -15.40 -1.03 1.97
N GLU A 534 -15.21 -1.38 3.24
CA GLU A 534 -13.96 -1.11 3.97
C GLU A 534 -12.74 -1.67 3.22
N ASP A 535 -12.88 -2.86 2.61
CA ASP A 535 -11.81 -3.50 1.86
C ASP A 535 -11.37 -2.73 0.61
N ASN A 536 -12.17 -1.76 0.16
CA ASN A 536 -11.90 -0.91 -1.01
C ASN A 536 -11.53 0.53 -0.63
N ILE A 537 -11.42 0.83 0.67
CA ILE A 537 -11.02 2.14 1.16
C ILE A 537 -9.56 2.07 1.63
N TYR A 538 -8.73 2.95 1.08
CA TYR A 538 -7.32 3.09 1.41
C TYR A 538 -7.05 4.44 2.08
N THR A 539 -6.15 4.44 3.07
CA THR A 539 -5.68 5.65 3.74
C THR A 539 -4.17 5.75 3.63
N LEU A 540 -3.67 6.94 3.32
CA LEU A 540 -2.28 7.33 3.29
C LEU A 540 -2.13 8.57 4.18
N PHE A 541 -1.77 8.36 5.44
CA PHE A 541 -1.59 9.42 6.42
C PHE A 541 -0.11 9.74 6.57
N ASN A 542 0.24 11.03 6.44
CA ASN A 542 1.60 11.53 6.31
C ASN A 542 2.45 10.75 5.28
N PRO A 543 1.96 10.56 4.04
CA PRO A 543 2.70 9.79 3.05
C PRO A 543 3.94 10.55 2.57
N GLN A 544 4.98 9.79 2.26
CA GLN A 544 6.07 10.21 1.39
C GLN A 544 5.71 9.99 -0.08
N ARG A 545 6.51 10.54 -0.99
CA ARG A 545 6.35 10.31 -2.43
C ARG A 545 6.34 8.84 -2.83
N ASP A 546 7.15 8.02 -2.20
CA ASP A 546 7.17 6.59 -2.53
C ASP A 546 5.93 5.86 -2.00
N ASP A 547 5.36 6.26 -0.86
CA ASP A 547 4.07 5.72 -0.39
C ASP A 547 2.94 6.02 -1.38
N PHE A 548 2.92 7.26 -1.90
CA PHE A 548 1.99 7.69 -2.95
C PHE A 548 2.13 6.82 -4.20
N LYS A 549 3.36 6.65 -4.72
CA LYS A 549 3.63 5.82 -5.91
C LYS A 549 3.21 4.37 -5.70
N LYS A 550 3.60 3.75 -4.58
CA LYS A 550 3.24 2.37 -4.22
C LYS A 550 1.73 2.20 -4.22
N LYS A 551 0.99 3.11 -3.58
CA LYS A 551 -0.47 3.01 -3.50
C LYS A 551 -1.15 3.15 -4.85
N PHE A 552 -0.73 4.09 -5.68
CA PHE A 552 -1.31 4.27 -7.01
C PHE A 552 -1.04 3.07 -7.91
N LEU A 553 0.10 2.41 -7.73
CA LEU A 553 0.37 1.16 -8.41
C LEU A 553 -0.54 0.03 -7.91
N GLU A 554 -0.70 -0.13 -6.60
CA GLU A 554 -1.63 -1.12 -6.03
C GLU A 554 -3.06 -0.89 -6.51
N LEU A 555 -3.51 0.36 -6.61
CA LEU A 555 -4.81 0.73 -7.18
C LEU A 555 -4.91 0.35 -8.65
N LYS A 556 -3.85 0.58 -9.44
CA LYS A 556 -3.81 0.21 -10.87
C LYS A 556 -4.00 -1.30 -11.08
N GLU A 557 -3.48 -2.13 -10.18
CA GLU A 557 -3.65 -3.59 -10.23
C GLU A 557 -5.02 -4.04 -9.69
N ALA A 558 -5.57 -3.33 -8.71
CA ALA A 558 -6.82 -3.72 -8.05
C ALA A 558 -8.09 -3.29 -8.82
N LEU A 559 -8.06 -2.11 -9.46
CA LEU A 559 -9.21 -1.51 -10.12
C LEU A 559 -9.51 -2.20 -11.45
N GLN A 560 -10.80 -2.28 -11.77
CA GLN A 560 -11.31 -2.72 -13.06
C GLN A 560 -11.95 -1.56 -13.83
N PRO A 561 -12.08 -1.67 -15.17
CA PRO A 561 -12.72 -0.67 -16.01
C PRO A 561 -14.11 -0.23 -15.59
N GLU A 562 -14.86 -1.09 -14.91
CA GLU A 562 -16.22 -0.78 -14.46
C GLU A 562 -16.27 -0.07 -13.11
N ASP A 563 -15.17 -0.06 -12.35
CA ASP A 563 -15.13 0.44 -10.97
C ASP A 563 -15.15 1.97 -10.89
N ASN A 564 -15.53 2.48 -9.71
CA ASN A 564 -15.56 3.90 -9.38
C ASN A 564 -14.48 4.22 -8.34
N LEU A 565 -13.77 5.32 -8.53
CA LEU A 565 -12.68 5.75 -7.65
C LEU A 565 -12.91 7.17 -7.12
N VAL A 566 -12.83 7.35 -5.81
CA VAL A 566 -12.70 8.65 -5.15
C VAL A 566 -11.28 8.82 -4.65
N ILE A 567 -10.62 9.92 -5.02
CA ILE A 567 -9.30 10.31 -4.53
C ILE A 567 -9.49 11.57 -3.72
N PHE A 568 -9.13 11.55 -2.45
CA PHE A 568 -9.11 12.74 -1.60
C PHE A 568 -7.67 13.07 -1.25
N TYR A 569 -7.26 14.32 -1.45
CA TYR A 569 -5.97 14.83 -0.99
C TYR A 569 -6.18 16.06 -0.11
N ALA A 570 -5.58 16.07 1.08
CA ALA A 570 -5.50 17.24 1.96
C ALA A 570 -4.05 17.46 2.40
N GLY A 571 -3.56 18.69 2.26
CA GLY A 571 -2.17 19.03 2.56
C GLY A 571 -1.73 20.34 1.92
N HIS A 572 -0.45 20.64 2.00
CA HIS A 572 0.14 21.81 1.35
C HIS A 572 0.24 21.61 -0.16
N GLY A 573 0.14 22.72 -0.87
CA GLY A 573 0.47 22.84 -2.28
C GLY A 573 1.27 24.11 -2.52
N ILE A 574 2.13 24.11 -3.54
CA ILE A 574 2.93 25.27 -3.91
C ILE A 574 2.82 25.57 -5.40
N TRP A 575 2.69 26.85 -5.72
CA TRP A 575 2.76 27.35 -7.09
C TRP A 575 4.11 27.99 -7.34
N VAL A 576 4.80 27.51 -8.39
CA VAL A 576 6.06 28.09 -8.84
C VAL A 576 5.77 29.00 -10.03
N ASP A 577 5.71 30.30 -9.77
CA ASP A 577 5.28 31.26 -10.78
C ASP A 577 6.19 31.33 -12.01
N LYS A 578 7.50 31.16 -11.81
CA LYS A 578 8.50 31.12 -12.90
C LYS A 578 8.26 29.96 -13.87
N GLU A 579 7.74 28.84 -13.38
CA GLU A 579 7.47 27.65 -14.18
C GLU A 579 6.01 27.54 -14.62
N LYS A 580 5.12 28.36 -14.03
CA LYS A 580 3.67 28.26 -14.14
C LYS A 580 3.17 26.84 -13.84
N LYS A 581 3.69 26.25 -12.76
CA LYS A 581 3.38 24.88 -12.33
C LYS A 581 2.97 24.84 -10.86
N GLY A 582 1.94 24.04 -10.59
CA GLY A 582 1.52 23.65 -9.24
C GLY A 582 2.11 22.31 -8.83
N TYR A 583 2.33 22.16 -7.53
CA TYR A 583 2.90 20.97 -6.91
C TYR A 583 2.14 20.62 -5.64
N TRP A 584 1.94 19.32 -5.40
CA TRP A 584 1.53 18.79 -4.11
C TRP A 584 2.77 18.57 -3.23
N LEU A 585 2.65 18.94 -1.96
CA LEU A 585 3.69 18.67 -0.97
C LEU A 585 3.31 17.45 -0.14
N LEU A 586 4.06 16.37 -0.35
CA LEU A 586 4.03 15.24 0.56
C LEU A 586 4.98 15.51 1.72
N THR A 587 4.91 14.68 2.76
CA THR A 587 5.55 15.01 4.04
C THR A 587 7.08 14.87 4.04
N ASP A 588 7.66 14.28 2.98
CA ASP A 588 9.11 14.31 2.67
C ASP A 588 9.55 15.53 1.83
N ALA A 589 8.64 16.46 1.52
CA ALA A 589 8.98 17.68 0.79
C ALA A 589 9.96 18.56 1.58
N GLN A 590 10.92 19.15 0.88
CA GLN A 590 11.85 20.15 1.38
C GLN A 590 11.53 21.50 0.75
N ARG A 591 11.42 22.56 1.55
CA ARG A 591 10.94 23.88 1.11
C ARG A 591 11.79 24.53 0.03
N ASN A 592 13.07 24.16 -0.05
CA ASN A 592 14.02 24.76 -0.97
C ASN A 592 14.49 23.78 -2.07
N ASP A 593 13.84 22.62 -2.23
CA ASP A 593 14.17 21.65 -3.27
C ASP A 593 12.92 21.17 -4.02
N VAL A 594 12.68 21.75 -5.19
CA VAL A 594 11.57 21.40 -6.09
C VAL A 594 11.57 19.92 -6.49
N ASN A 595 12.74 19.26 -6.49
CA ASN A 595 12.84 17.84 -6.83
C ASN A 595 12.20 16.95 -5.77
N THR A 596 11.87 17.48 -4.60
CA THR A 596 11.18 16.77 -3.52
C THR A 596 9.66 16.92 -3.57
N TRP A 597 9.13 17.75 -4.47
CA TRP A 597 7.70 18.00 -4.60
C TRP A 597 7.08 17.11 -5.66
N LEU A 598 5.75 16.98 -5.65
CA LEU A 598 5.03 16.18 -6.63
C LEU A 598 4.29 17.09 -7.62
N PRO A 599 4.74 17.22 -8.87
CA PRO A 599 4.09 18.10 -9.84
C PRO A 599 2.65 17.67 -10.11
N ASN A 600 1.72 18.63 -10.25
CA ASN A 600 0.30 18.35 -10.58
C ASN A 600 0.18 17.50 -11.85
N LYS A 601 1.05 17.73 -12.85
CA LYS A 601 1.09 16.92 -14.07
C LYS A 601 1.36 15.44 -13.75
N ASN A 602 2.35 15.14 -12.91
CA ASN A 602 2.70 13.77 -12.57
C ASN A 602 1.57 13.08 -11.82
N VAL A 603 0.90 13.80 -10.90
CA VAL A 603 -0.30 13.30 -10.22
C VAL A 603 -1.39 12.94 -11.22
N LEU A 604 -1.68 13.86 -12.15
CA LEU A 604 -2.71 13.67 -13.16
C LEU A 604 -2.38 12.52 -14.12
N ASP A 605 -1.12 12.39 -14.53
CA ASP A 605 -0.67 11.27 -15.37
C ASP A 605 -0.90 9.94 -14.63
N MET A 606 -0.55 9.86 -13.34
CA MET A 606 -0.77 8.67 -12.50
C MET A 606 -2.26 8.36 -12.28
N ILE A 607 -3.12 9.38 -12.11
CA ILE A 607 -4.57 9.21 -12.03
C ILE A 607 -5.13 8.71 -13.37
N ALA A 608 -4.64 9.26 -14.49
CA ALA A 608 -5.11 8.93 -15.82
C ALA A 608 -4.83 7.46 -16.20
N GLU A 609 -3.79 6.87 -15.61
CA GLU A 609 -3.43 5.45 -15.75
C GLU A 609 -4.33 4.47 -15.00
N LEU A 610 -5.19 4.93 -14.08
CA LEU A 610 -6.08 4.07 -13.31
C LEU A 610 -7.29 3.66 -14.17
N PRO A 611 -7.63 2.36 -14.23
CA PRO A 611 -8.62 1.85 -15.19
C PRO A 611 -10.07 2.25 -14.88
N SER A 612 -10.41 2.89 -13.76
CA SER A 612 -11.79 3.16 -13.31
C SER A 612 -12.68 3.91 -14.32
N ARG A 613 -13.98 3.56 -14.36
CA ARG A 613 -15.03 4.22 -15.16
C ARG A 613 -15.25 5.66 -14.72
N HIS A 614 -15.38 5.86 -13.42
CA HIS A 614 -15.60 7.17 -12.82
C HIS A 614 -14.48 7.46 -11.82
N THR A 615 -13.80 8.58 -11.97
CA THR A 615 -12.82 9.08 -11.02
C THR A 615 -13.24 10.47 -10.53
N LEU A 616 -13.42 10.61 -9.22
CA LEU A 616 -13.61 11.89 -8.56
C LEU A 616 -12.36 12.23 -7.75
N LEU A 617 -11.64 13.26 -8.16
CA LEU A 617 -10.55 13.85 -7.40
C LEU A 617 -11.11 15.01 -6.55
N ILE A 618 -10.87 14.97 -5.26
CA ILE A 618 -11.23 16.00 -4.29
C ILE A 618 -9.93 16.48 -3.66
N THR A 619 -9.58 17.75 -3.82
CA THR A 619 -8.34 18.29 -3.28
C THR A 619 -8.62 19.46 -2.35
N ASP A 620 -8.30 19.26 -1.08
CA ASP A 620 -8.26 20.30 -0.06
C ASP A 620 -6.81 20.79 0.12
N ALA A 621 -6.29 21.43 -0.92
CA ALA A 621 -4.92 21.91 -0.99
C ALA A 621 -4.82 23.13 -1.91
N CYS A 622 -3.87 24.00 -1.59
CA CYS A 622 -3.58 25.24 -2.31
C CYS A 622 -3.23 24.97 -3.78
N PHE A 623 -3.65 25.86 -4.69
CA PHE A 623 -3.30 25.83 -6.13
C PHE A 623 -3.77 24.58 -6.89
N SER A 624 -4.84 23.96 -6.40
CA SER A 624 -5.40 22.74 -6.97
C SER A 624 -6.39 22.99 -8.12
N GLY A 625 -6.95 24.19 -8.29
CA GLY A 625 -7.85 24.51 -9.42
C GLY A 625 -7.21 24.53 -10.82
N SER A 626 -5.87 24.51 -10.90
CA SER A 626 -5.14 24.31 -12.17
C SER A 626 -5.34 22.91 -12.79
N VAL A 627 -6.00 21.99 -12.07
CA VAL A 627 -6.07 20.57 -12.36
C VAL A 627 -7.04 20.23 -13.50
N PHE A 628 -8.10 21.02 -13.77
CA PHE A 628 -8.92 20.90 -15.00
C PHE A 628 -9.66 22.21 -15.36
N LYS A 629 -9.40 22.79 -16.53
CA LYS A 629 -10.26 23.83 -17.13
C LYS A 629 -11.25 23.20 -18.12
N THR A 630 -12.45 22.88 -17.68
CA THR A 630 -13.55 22.52 -18.60
C THR A 630 -14.91 23.04 -18.14
N ARG A 631 -15.67 23.55 -19.12
CA ARG A 631 -16.91 24.31 -19.00
C ARG A 631 -18.06 23.50 -18.40
N SER A 632 -18.93 24.22 -17.69
CA SER A 632 -20.20 23.76 -17.10
C SER A 632 -21.28 23.49 -18.16
N ILE A 633 -22.15 22.51 -17.88
CA ILE A 633 -23.44 22.31 -18.55
C ILE A 633 -24.53 22.23 -17.48
N GLY A 634 -25.62 22.97 -17.69
CA GLY A 634 -26.79 23.08 -16.80
C GLY A 634 -27.76 21.89 -16.87
N THR A 635 -28.76 21.94 -15.97
CA THR A 635 -29.55 20.86 -15.39
C THR A 635 -30.85 20.50 -16.13
N ASP A 636 -31.14 19.19 -16.22
CA ASP A 636 -32.30 18.53 -15.58
C ASP A 636 -32.25 16.99 -15.80
N ALA A 637 -32.54 16.18 -14.79
CA ALA A 637 -32.38 14.70 -14.83
C ALA A 637 -33.57 13.98 -14.17
N PRO A 638 -34.18 12.96 -14.84
CA PRO A 638 -33.65 11.59 -14.96
C PRO A 638 -33.63 11.07 -16.43
N ALA A 639 -33.30 9.79 -16.66
CA ALA A 639 -32.72 9.20 -17.90
C ALA A 639 -31.30 9.70 -18.21
N ALA A 640 -31.06 11.01 -18.06
CA ALA A 640 -29.74 11.62 -18.14
C ALA A 640 -28.72 11.01 -17.15
N ILE A 641 -29.14 10.62 -15.93
CA ILE A 641 -28.23 9.99 -14.94
C ILE A 641 -27.76 8.61 -15.43
N LYS A 642 -28.65 7.80 -16.04
CA LYS A 642 -28.27 6.49 -16.58
C LYS A 642 -27.38 6.61 -17.81
N GLU A 643 -27.59 7.65 -18.63
CA GLU A 643 -26.72 7.98 -19.74
C GLU A 643 -25.35 8.56 -19.29
N MET A 644 -25.30 9.28 -18.16
CA MET A 644 -24.06 9.78 -17.56
C MET A 644 -23.27 8.67 -16.84
N ASP A 645 -23.93 7.74 -16.17
CA ASP A 645 -23.34 6.56 -15.51
C ASP A 645 -22.68 5.61 -16.54
N ASN A 646 -23.23 5.57 -17.76
CA ASN A 646 -22.66 4.79 -18.86
C ASN A 646 -21.46 5.50 -19.57
N LYS A 647 -21.11 6.73 -19.18
CA LYS A 647 -20.00 7.51 -19.77
C LYS A 647 -18.80 7.60 -18.82
N ILE A 648 -17.58 7.47 -19.33
CA ILE A 648 -16.39 7.72 -18.52
C ILE A 648 -16.42 9.14 -17.98
N SER A 649 -16.18 9.31 -16.68
CA SER A 649 -16.19 10.61 -16.02
C SER A 649 -14.95 10.76 -15.16
N ARG A 650 -14.18 11.83 -15.38
CA ARG A 650 -13.04 12.22 -14.54
C ARG A 650 -13.26 13.66 -14.13
N VAL A 651 -13.60 13.88 -12.87
CA VAL A 651 -13.96 15.20 -12.31
C VAL A 651 -12.98 15.52 -11.19
N ALA A 652 -12.47 16.74 -11.14
CA ALA A 652 -11.84 17.27 -9.94
C ALA A 652 -12.72 18.36 -9.31
N ILE A 653 -12.80 18.38 -7.99
CA ILE A 653 -13.31 19.50 -7.20
C ILE A 653 -12.21 19.95 -6.24
N THR A 654 -11.99 21.25 -6.18
CA THR A 654 -10.83 21.87 -5.55
C THR A 654 -11.31 22.87 -4.50
N SER A 655 -10.58 23.04 -3.40
CA SER A 655 -10.92 24.05 -2.39
C SER A 655 -10.35 25.44 -2.70
N GLY A 656 -9.40 25.54 -3.63
CA GLY A 656 -8.82 26.81 -4.07
C GLY A 656 -8.16 26.73 -5.45
N ASN A 657 -8.39 27.76 -6.26
CA ASN A 657 -7.88 27.90 -7.62
C ASN A 657 -6.41 28.30 -7.63
N ASP A 658 -6.11 29.56 -7.26
CA ASP A 658 -4.74 30.12 -7.18
C ASP A 658 -4.42 30.69 -5.78
N THR A 659 -5.14 30.25 -4.75
CA THR A 659 -5.02 30.80 -3.38
C THR A 659 -4.69 29.73 -2.36
N GLU A 660 -4.00 30.14 -1.30
CA GLU A 660 -3.75 29.28 -0.14
C GLU A 660 -5.04 29.00 0.63
N VAL A 661 -5.21 27.75 1.08
CA VAL A 661 -6.41 27.29 1.79
C VAL A 661 -6.10 27.24 3.29
N PRO A 662 -6.94 27.84 4.15
CA PRO A 662 -6.74 27.77 5.61
C PRO A 662 -6.81 26.33 6.14
N ASP A 663 -6.07 26.04 7.21
CA ASP A 663 -6.05 24.73 7.87
C ASP A 663 -7.44 24.29 8.39
N VAL A 664 -8.31 25.23 8.74
CA VAL A 664 -9.75 24.96 8.96
C VAL A 664 -10.50 25.24 7.66
N SER A 665 -10.69 24.20 6.86
CA SER A 665 -11.26 24.31 5.51
C SER A 665 -12.79 24.50 5.51
N VAL A 666 -13.24 25.67 5.05
CA VAL A 666 -14.66 25.96 4.80
C VAL A 666 -15.19 25.02 3.70
N PHE A 667 -14.38 24.70 2.70
CA PHE A 667 -14.72 23.72 1.68
C PHE A 667 -15.03 22.35 2.31
N MET A 668 -14.16 21.86 3.21
CA MET A 668 -14.37 20.57 3.85
C MET A 668 -15.63 20.55 4.73
N LYS A 669 -15.90 21.63 5.47
CA LYS A 669 -17.15 21.81 6.23
C LYS A 669 -18.38 21.60 5.35
N TYR A 670 -18.43 22.24 4.18
CA TYR A 670 -19.57 22.14 3.27
C TYR A 670 -19.62 20.83 2.47
N LEU A 671 -18.47 20.23 2.15
CA LEU A 671 -18.39 18.89 1.56
C LEU A 671 -18.96 17.82 2.51
N VAL A 672 -18.54 17.82 3.78
CA VAL A 672 -19.08 16.91 4.81
C VAL A 672 -20.58 17.10 4.94
N LYS A 673 -21.04 18.35 5.04
CA LYS A 673 -22.46 18.68 5.18
C LYS A 673 -23.27 18.15 3.99
N ALA A 674 -22.83 18.45 2.78
CA ALA A 674 -23.49 18.03 1.55
C ALA A 674 -23.65 16.51 1.45
N LEU A 675 -22.59 15.76 1.79
CA LEU A 675 -22.63 14.30 1.75
C LEU A 675 -23.45 13.69 2.90
N THR A 676 -23.43 14.30 4.09
CA THR A 676 -24.14 13.79 5.27
C THR A 676 -25.64 14.05 5.19
N GLU A 677 -26.04 15.21 4.68
CA GLU A 677 -27.44 15.64 4.58
C GLU A 677 -28.12 15.19 3.28
N ASN A 678 -27.39 14.51 2.38
CA ASN A 678 -27.92 14.04 1.11
C ASN A 678 -29.09 13.06 1.31
N LYS A 679 -30.25 13.40 0.75
CA LYS A 679 -31.44 12.55 0.70
C LYS A 679 -31.70 11.97 -0.69
N GLU A 680 -30.92 12.37 -1.68
CA GLU A 680 -31.06 11.94 -3.07
C GLU A 680 -30.43 10.57 -3.26
N LYS A 681 -31.11 9.69 -4.01
CA LYS A 681 -30.58 8.36 -4.36
C LYS A 681 -29.31 8.44 -5.21
N TYR A 682 -29.18 9.50 -6.02
CA TYR A 682 -28.01 9.76 -6.86
C TYR A 682 -27.58 11.21 -6.69
N LEU A 683 -26.29 11.42 -6.42
CA LEU A 683 -25.69 12.75 -6.26
C LEU A 683 -24.50 12.86 -7.21
N THR A 684 -24.57 13.79 -8.17
CA THR A 684 -23.42 14.07 -9.04
C THR A 684 -22.47 15.04 -8.35
N ALA A 685 -21.17 14.89 -8.57
CA ALA A 685 -20.16 15.79 -8.02
C ALA A 685 -20.40 17.25 -8.42
N GLN A 686 -20.85 17.50 -9.66
CA GLN A 686 -21.21 18.83 -10.15
C GLN A 686 -22.42 19.42 -9.42
N LYS A 687 -23.51 18.66 -9.24
CA LYS A 687 -24.69 19.14 -8.48
C LYS A 687 -24.28 19.47 -7.04
N MET A 688 -23.56 18.56 -6.39
CA MET A 688 -23.04 18.78 -5.04
C MET A 688 -22.19 20.06 -4.94
N PHE A 689 -21.21 20.22 -5.84
CA PHE A 689 -20.29 21.35 -5.82
C PHE A 689 -20.99 22.69 -6.09
N ILE A 690 -21.81 22.77 -7.14
CA ILE A 690 -22.48 24.00 -7.57
C ILE A 690 -23.54 24.42 -6.56
N THR A 691 -24.37 23.49 -6.06
CA THR A 691 -25.56 23.90 -5.28
C THR A 691 -25.32 23.91 -3.77
N GLN A 692 -24.24 23.30 -3.27
CA GLN A 692 -24.05 23.12 -1.82
C GLN A 692 -22.69 23.59 -1.31
N ILE A 693 -21.69 23.80 -2.18
CA ILE A 693 -20.31 24.10 -1.77
C ILE A 693 -19.86 25.48 -2.26
N ILE A 694 -19.90 25.76 -3.56
CA ILE A 694 -19.22 26.93 -4.14
C ILE A 694 -19.70 28.27 -3.56
N GLU A 695 -21.02 28.49 -3.48
CA GLU A 695 -21.59 29.75 -2.98
C GLU A 695 -21.23 29.98 -1.51
N ALA A 696 -21.27 28.91 -0.71
CA ALA A 696 -20.95 28.98 0.71
C ALA A 696 -19.46 29.26 0.95
N VAL A 697 -18.56 28.64 0.18
CA VAL A 697 -17.12 28.87 0.30
C VAL A 697 -16.74 30.28 -0.17
N MET A 698 -17.30 30.76 -1.28
CA MET A 698 -17.08 32.13 -1.77
C MET A 698 -17.62 33.19 -0.80
N THR A 699 -18.60 32.84 0.03
CA THR A 699 -19.19 33.76 1.02
C THR A 699 -18.42 33.76 2.36
N GLU A 700 -17.98 32.59 2.82
CA GLU A 700 -17.35 32.42 4.15
C GLU A 700 -15.82 32.44 4.12
N SER A 701 -15.19 32.51 2.94
CA SER A 701 -13.73 32.45 2.82
C SER A 701 -13.20 33.31 1.66
N LYS A 702 -11.88 33.51 1.62
CA LYS A 702 -11.17 34.18 0.51
C LYS A 702 -10.71 33.20 -0.57
N THR A 703 -10.98 31.90 -0.43
CA THR A 703 -10.60 30.90 -1.42
C THR A 703 -11.61 30.87 -2.55
N GLU A 704 -11.14 30.80 -3.78
CA GLU A 704 -11.96 30.63 -4.98
C GLU A 704 -11.92 29.16 -5.42
N PRO A 705 -12.97 28.34 -5.15
CA PRO A 705 -12.93 26.90 -5.36
C PRO A 705 -12.93 26.44 -6.81
#